data_AF-A0A9Q0BLX3-F1
#
_entry.id   AF-A0A9Q0BLX3-F1
#
_cell.length_a   1.000
_cell.length_b   1.000
_cell.length_c   1.000
_cell.angle_alpha   90.00
_cell.angle_beta   90.00
_cell.angle_gamma   90.00
#
_symmetry.space_group_name_H-M   'P 1'
#
loop_
_entity.id
_entity.type
_entity.pdbx_description
1 polymer ?
#
loop_
_entity_poly.entity_id
_entity_poly.type
_entity_poly.pdbx_seq_one_letter_code
_entity_poly.pdbx_strand_id
1 'polypeptide(L)'
;MTKLKYLLSFATQPRAISHSNHKEQILNCLTYGLLVIVALCAGFLLWDLSNSPRDGFFHGKRDSHTLILDLEHIQEVALNPEGEQRARNVNCTFWDCLNIYKCEHDRLKVYIYPLQEFVDERSDKVATTLSSEYFQILEAVLKSRYYTSNPNEACLFLPSLDLLNQNVFDKHLAGAALASLDFWDRGANHIIFNMLPGGSPSYNTVLDVNTDNAIIFGGGFDSWSYRPGFDVAIPVWSPRLVQQHAHATAQRKFLLVVAQLSILPRFVRTLRELTSAHSEQLLLVGACESLDLAMRCPLSQHHKTLEYPRLLSRGKFCLLGRSLRLGQPDLVEIMSQHCIPVIAVDNYVLPFEDVIDWSLASVRIRESELHAVMQKLKAISSVKIVEMQKQVQWLYSKYFKDLKTVTLTALEVLESRIFPLRARSSRQWNVIDTNARSTFNPLFLPSLAPKSQGFTAVILTYDRVESLFLLIQKLAVVPSLQSILVIWNNQKKSPPHLSTFPSISKPLKIRQTKENKLSNRFYPYPEIETEAILTIDDDIIMLTTDELDFGYEVWREFPDHIVGFPSRIHVWDNVTMRWHYESEWTNQISMVLTGAAFHHKYWSHMYTHAMPGDIKDWVDEHMNCEDIAMNFLVANITNNPPIKVTPRKKFKCPECTNTEMLSADLNHMRERSACIDRFSKIYGRMPLRTVEFRADPVLFRDNFPDKLKRYNDIGSL
;
A
#
# COMPACT_ATOMS: atom_id res chain seq x y z
N MET A 1 26.99 0.57 58.87
CA MET A 1 26.69 2.01 58.92
C MET A 1 25.28 2.21 58.37
N THR A 2 24.26 2.15 59.23
CA THR A 2 23.56 3.29 59.86
C THR A 2 22.46 3.91 59.01
N LYS A 3 21.28 4.04 59.65
CA LYS A 3 20.02 4.69 59.23
C LYS A 3 19.11 3.75 58.41
N LEU A 4 17.89 3.42 58.82
CA LEU A 4 16.86 4.32 59.34
C LEU A 4 15.84 3.57 60.23
N LYS A 5 15.90 3.90 61.52
CA LYS A 5 14.80 3.94 62.50
C LYS A 5 13.52 4.58 61.95
N TYR A 6 12.42 4.39 62.69
CA TYR A 6 11.08 5.02 62.61
C TYR A 6 10.10 4.23 61.71
N LEU A 7 9.05 3.55 62.18
CA LEU A 7 8.26 3.67 63.41
C LEU A 7 7.68 2.30 63.81
N LEU A 8 7.94 1.90 65.05
CA LEU A 8 7.11 0.99 65.84
C LEU A 8 6.93 1.64 67.21
N SER A 9 5.85 1.23 67.89
CA SER A 9 5.36 1.68 69.22
C SER A 9 4.32 2.80 69.12
N PHE A 10 3.13 2.74 69.69
CA PHE A 10 2.51 1.97 70.78
C PHE A 10 1.04 1.68 70.34
N ALA A 11 0.28 0.70 70.82
CA ALA A 11 -0.04 0.47 72.21
C ALA A 11 -0.78 -0.88 72.41
N THR A 12 -0.60 -1.41 73.60
CA THR A 12 -1.17 -2.61 74.20
C THR A 12 -2.52 -2.36 74.90
N GLN A 13 -3.41 -3.38 74.87
CA GLN A 13 -4.43 -3.78 75.88
C GLN A 13 -5.78 -3.01 75.99
N PRO A 14 -6.86 -3.57 76.62
CA PRO A 14 -7.70 -4.70 76.14
C PRO A 14 -9.23 -4.41 76.29
N ARG A 15 -10.08 -5.41 75.94
CA ARG A 15 -11.54 -5.57 76.20
C ARG A 15 -12.51 -5.20 75.06
N ALA A 16 -13.26 -6.19 74.59
CA ALA A 16 -14.67 -6.41 74.95
C ALA A 16 -15.40 -7.12 73.80
N ILE A 17 -16.07 -8.22 74.12
CA ILE A 17 -17.04 -8.90 73.26
C ILE A 17 -18.21 -7.92 73.03
N SER A 18 -18.51 -7.61 71.76
CA SER A 18 -19.69 -6.84 71.38
C SER A 18 -20.21 -7.32 70.02
N HIS A 19 -21.53 -7.43 69.96
CA HIS A 19 -22.34 -8.04 68.91
C HIS A 19 -22.03 -7.57 67.49
N SER A 20 -21.98 -8.55 66.58
CA SER A 20 -21.77 -8.40 65.14
C SER A 20 -22.85 -7.55 64.48
N ASN A 21 -22.43 -6.47 63.81
CA ASN A 21 -23.29 -5.74 62.89
C ASN A 21 -23.24 -6.43 61.53
N HIS A 22 -24.33 -7.11 61.14
CA HIS A 22 -24.42 -7.96 59.95
C HIS A 22 -24.01 -7.23 58.64
N LYS A 23 -24.12 -5.89 58.61
CA LYS A 23 -23.70 -5.04 57.49
C LYS A 23 -22.19 -4.85 57.38
N GLU A 24 -21.45 -4.81 58.49
CA GLU A 24 -19.98 -4.73 58.46
C GLU A 24 -19.34 -6.05 58.05
N GLN A 25 -19.93 -7.18 58.41
CA GLN A 25 -19.48 -8.48 57.92
C GLN A 25 -19.72 -8.64 56.42
N ILE A 26 -20.84 -8.14 55.88
CA ILE A 26 -21.09 -8.14 54.44
C ILE A 26 -20.13 -7.20 53.71
N LEU A 27 -19.88 -6.00 54.25
CA LEU A 27 -18.94 -5.05 53.65
C LEU A 27 -17.51 -5.59 53.68
N ASN A 28 -17.10 -6.24 54.78
CA ASN A 28 -15.80 -6.90 54.87
C ASN A 28 -15.72 -8.12 53.94
N CYS A 29 -16.76 -8.95 53.83
CA CYS A 29 -16.80 -10.03 52.84
C CYS A 29 -16.73 -9.51 51.40
N LEU A 30 -17.37 -8.38 51.10
CA LEU A 30 -17.28 -7.73 49.79
C LEU A 30 -15.90 -7.15 49.53
N THR A 31 -15.24 -6.52 50.51
CA THR A 31 -13.89 -5.99 50.33
C THR A 31 -12.84 -7.09 50.26
N TYR A 32 -12.95 -8.16 51.06
CA TYR A 32 -12.11 -9.35 50.92
C TYR A 32 -12.38 -10.07 49.60
N GLY A 33 -13.64 -10.16 49.16
CA GLY A 33 -14.02 -10.67 47.85
C GLY A 33 -13.40 -9.85 46.71
N LEU A 34 -13.43 -8.53 46.81
CA LEU A 34 -12.83 -7.62 45.83
C LEU A 34 -11.30 -7.74 45.83
N LEU A 35 -10.67 -7.86 47.00
CA LEU A 35 -9.22 -8.08 47.11
C LEU A 35 -8.79 -9.43 46.54
N VAL A 36 -9.60 -10.49 46.73
CA VAL A 36 -9.36 -11.80 46.12
C VAL A 36 -9.55 -11.74 44.61
N ILE A 37 -10.57 -11.03 44.10
CA ILE A 37 -10.74 -10.82 42.66
C ILE A 37 -9.58 -10.02 42.08
N VAL A 38 -9.11 -8.96 42.75
CA VAL A 38 -7.94 -8.19 42.30
C VAL A 38 -6.67 -9.03 42.33
N ALA A 39 -6.49 -9.88 43.35
CA ALA A 39 -5.36 -10.80 43.43
C ALA A 39 -5.42 -11.91 42.36
N LEU A 40 -6.62 -12.42 42.07
CA LEU A 40 -6.85 -13.38 40.99
C LEU A 40 -6.67 -12.74 39.62
N CYS A 41 -7.12 -11.50 39.40
CA CYS A 41 -6.88 -10.75 38.18
C CYS A 41 -5.39 -10.39 38.01
N ALA A 42 -4.69 -10.05 39.09
CA ALA A 42 -3.24 -9.83 39.07
C ALA A 42 -2.48 -11.14 38.80
N GLY A 43 -2.93 -12.25 39.39
CA GLY A 43 -2.43 -13.60 39.12
C GLY A 43 -2.71 -14.03 37.68
N PHE A 44 -3.88 -13.69 37.14
CA PHE A 44 -4.26 -13.97 35.75
C PHE A 44 -3.49 -13.08 34.79
N LEU A 45 -3.23 -11.80 35.11
CA LEU A 45 -2.38 -10.90 34.35
C LEU A 45 -0.91 -11.33 34.40
N LEU A 46 -0.42 -11.85 35.53
CA LEU A 46 0.91 -12.43 35.65
C LEU A 46 1.02 -13.78 34.94
N TRP A 47 -0.07 -14.57 34.94
CA TRP A 47 -0.20 -15.79 34.15
C TRP A 47 -0.28 -15.46 32.66
N ASP A 48 -1.00 -14.43 32.23
CA ASP A 48 -1.03 -13.94 30.85
C ASP A 48 0.30 -13.31 30.45
N LEU A 49 1.02 -12.65 31.36
CA LEU A 49 2.41 -12.23 31.10
C LEU A 49 3.37 -13.43 31.01
N SER A 50 3.03 -14.56 31.64
CA SER A 50 3.79 -15.81 31.59
C SER A 50 3.39 -16.74 30.43
N ASN A 51 2.15 -16.66 29.93
CA ASN A 51 1.53 -17.60 28.98
C ASN A 51 0.75 -16.93 27.83
N SER A 52 0.81 -15.60 27.69
CA SER A 52 0.58 -14.94 26.40
C SER A 52 1.50 -15.62 25.40
N PRO A 53 1.03 -15.94 24.17
CA PRO A 53 1.82 -16.62 23.18
C PRO A 53 3.09 -15.79 22.97
N ARG A 54 4.17 -16.24 23.60
CA ARG A 54 5.52 -15.92 23.18
C ARG A 54 5.53 -16.35 21.73
N ASP A 55 5.41 -15.39 20.82
CA ASP A 55 5.89 -15.53 19.46
C ASP A 55 7.21 -16.30 19.58
N GLY A 56 7.16 -17.54 19.10
CA GLY A 56 8.12 -18.57 19.41
C GLY A 56 9.51 -18.03 19.19
N PHE A 57 10.14 -17.66 20.31
CA PHE A 57 11.56 -17.46 20.43
C PHE A 57 12.14 -18.83 20.11
N PHE A 58 12.41 -19.06 18.82
CA PHE A 58 13.33 -20.09 18.40
C PHE A 58 14.66 -19.75 19.08
N HIS A 59 14.87 -20.30 20.27
CA HIS A 59 16.18 -20.83 20.61
C HIS A 59 16.46 -21.96 19.61
N GLY A 60 16.75 -21.58 18.37
CA GLY A 60 17.66 -22.37 17.58
C GLY A 60 18.89 -22.54 18.44
N LYS A 61 19.31 -23.79 18.63
CA LYS A 61 20.68 -24.08 19.03
C LYS A 61 21.57 -23.14 18.22
N ARG A 62 22.41 -22.33 18.87
CA ARG A 62 23.46 -21.59 18.18
C ARG A 62 24.25 -22.63 17.39
N ASP A 63 24.09 -22.64 16.08
CA ASP A 63 24.98 -23.37 15.20
C ASP A 63 26.40 -22.84 15.46
N SER A 64 27.35 -23.75 15.59
CA SER A 64 28.75 -23.46 15.93
C SER A 64 29.51 -22.69 14.84
N HIS A 65 28.84 -22.32 13.74
CA HIS A 65 29.42 -21.68 12.56
C HIS A 65 28.61 -20.44 12.17
N THR A 66 28.50 -19.48 13.08
CA THR A 66 28.03 -18.13 12.71
C THR A 66 29.16 -17.45 11.95
N LEU A 67 28.89 -16.89 10.76
CA LEU A 67 29.88 -16.10 10.02
C LEU A 67 30.35 -14.94 10.91
N ILE A 68 31.66 -14.84 11.12
CA ILE A 68 32.29 -13.70 11.78
C ILE A 68 32.87 -12.82 10.67
N LEU A 69 32.41 -11.57 10.59
CA LEU A 69 32.99 -10.57 9.70
C LEU A 69 34.31 -10.06 10.32
N ASP A 70 35.34 -10.91 10.29
CA ASP A 70 36.68 -10.57 10.79
C ASP A 70 37.48 -9.84 9.70
N LEU A 71 37.96 -8.65 10.03
CA LEU A 71 38.79 -7.82 9.14
C LEU A 71 40.29 -8.11 9.33
N GLU A 72 40.69 -8.85 10.37
CA GLU A 72 42.10 -9.14 10.67
C GLU A 72 42.66 -10.27 9.79
N HIS A 73 41.79 -11.16 9.27
CA HIS A 73 42.18 -12.35 8.50
C HIS A 73 41.34 -12.51 7.23
N ILE A 74 41.51 -11.61 6.25
CA ILE A 74 40.85 -11.70 4.94
C ILE A 74 41.68 -12.59 4.02
N GLN A 75 41.04 -13.59 3.40
CA GLN A 75 41.71 -14.47 2.44
C GLN A 75 41.86 -13.76 1.09
N GLU A 76 43.08 -13.75 0.56
CA GLU A 76 43.36 -13.30 -0.80
C GLU A 76 43.03 -14.39 -1.83
N VAL A 77 42.34 -13.99 -2.90
CA VAL A 77 41.98 -14.83 -4.04
C VAL A 77 42.54 -14.19 -5.31
N ALA A 78 43.46 -14.89 -5.95
CA ALA A 78 44.06 -14.43 -7.19
C ALA A 78 43.12 -14.69 -8.38
N LEU A 79 42.91 -13.68 -9.21
CA LEU A 79 41.99 -13.72 -10.35
C LEU A 79 42.75 -13.71 -11.67
N ASN A 80 42.25 -14.50 -12.62
CA ASN A 80 42.60 -14.35 -14.03
C ASN A 80 41.52 -13.49 -14.74
N PRO A 81 41.84 -12.24 -15.16
CA PRO A 81 40.87 -11.34 -15.79
C PRO A 81 40.36 -11.81 -17.15
N GLU A 82 41.01 -12.79 -17.78
CA GLU A 82 40.60 -13.38 -19.07
C GLU A 82 39.55 -14.51 -18.93
N GLY A 83 39.02 -14.75 -17.73
CA GLY A 83 37.97 -15.75 -17.49
C GLY A 83 36.68 -15.50 -18.30
N GLU A 84 35.89 -16.56 -18.52
CA GLU A 84 34.62 -16.48 -19.26
C GLU A 84 33.60 -15.64 -18.48
N GLN A 85 33.44 -14.38 -18.88
CA GLN A 85 32.44 -13.47 -18.31
C GLN A 85 31.28 -13.31 -19.28
N ARG A 86 30.06 -13.33 -18.75
CA ARG A 86 28.83 -13.21 -19.53
C ARG A 86 28.10 -11.92 -19.23
N ALA A 87 27.62 -11.28 -20.27
CA ALA A 87 26.93 -10.00 -20.18
C ALA A 87 25.65 -10.12 -19.34
N ARG A 88 25.27 -9.02 -18.69
CA ARG A 88 23.99 -8.91 -17.96
C ARG A 88 22.83 -9.28 -18.88
N ASN A 89 21.96 -10.18 -18.41
CA ASN A 89 20.73 -10.51 -19.10
C ASN A 89 19.65 -9.45 -18.82
N VAL A 90 19.33 -8.66 -19.84
CA VAL A 90 18.33 -7.58 -19.76
C VAL A 90 16.89 -8.08 -19.69
N ASN A 91 16.62 -9.30 -20.16
CA ASN A 91 15.27 -9.87 -20.27
C ASN A 91 14.94 -10.81 -19.10
N CYS A 92 15.56 -10.62 -17.92
CA CYS A 92 15.26 -11.45 -16.77
C CYS A 92 13.91 -11.12 -16.15
N THR A 93 13.10 -12.16 -16.00
CA THR A 93 11.91 -12.16 -15.15
C THR A 93 12.13 -13.05 -13.93
N PHE A 94 11.22 -12.95 -12.97
CA PHE A 94 11.23 -13.78 -11.76
C PHE A 94 11.12 -15.28 -12.05
N TRP A 95 10.55 -15.66 -13.20
CA TRP A 95 10.32 -17.05 -13.60
C TRP A 95 11.45 -17.62 -14.43
N ASP A 96 12.18 -16.76 -15.16
CA ASP A 96 13.21 -17.17 -16.12
C ASP A 96 14.61 -17.20 -15.50
N CYS A 97 14.91 -16.25 -14.62
CA CYS A 97 16.27 -15.99 -14.13
C CYS A 97 16.48 -16.31 -12.65
N LEU A 98 15.42 -16.51 -11.88
CA LEU A 98 15.50 -16.95 -10.49
C LEU A 98 15.09 -18.42 -10.38
N ASN A 99 15.92 -19.23 -9.73
CA ASN A 99 15.55 -20.59 -9.39
C ASN A 99 14.69 -20.59 -8.12
N ILE A 100 13.37 -20.58 -8.30
CA ILE A 100 12.40 -20.58 -7.19
C ILE A 100 12.46 -21.86 -6.34
N TYR A 101 12.94 -22.97 -6.89
CA TYR A 101 13.07 -24.24 -6.17
C TYR A 101 14.18 -24.22 -5.11
N LYS A 102 15.08 -23.24 -5.12
CA LYS A 102 15.98 -23.00 -3.97
C LYS A 102 15.28 -22.32 -2.79
N CYS A 103 14.05 -21.84 -3.00
CA CYS A 103 13.27 -21.07 -2.04
C CYS A 103 12.11 -21.90 -1.46
N GLU A 104 12.35 -23.19 -1.22
CA GLU A 104 11.35 -24.14 -0.69
C GLU A 104 10.88 -23.85 0.74
N HIS A 105 11.69 -23.10 1.50
CA HIS A 105 11.37 -22.77 2.89
C HIS A 105 10.32 -21.67 2.98
N ASP A 106 9.48 -21.76 4.01
CA ASP A 106 8.46 -20.79 4.38
C ASP A 106 8.96 -19.33 4.56
N ARG A 107 10.26 -19.10 4.62
CA ARG A 107 10.87 -17.79 4.87
C ARG A 107 12.08 -17.59 3.99
N LEU A 108 12.28 -16.35 3.55
CA LEU A 108 13.47 -15.98 2.78
C LEU A 108 14.74 -16.18 3.60
N LYS A 109 15.69 -16.92 3.04
CA LYS A 109 17.03 -17.14 3.60
C LYS A 109 18.11 -16.65 2.65
N VAL A 110 19.09 -15.93 3.19
CA VAL A 110 20.20 -15.30 2.48
C VAL A 110 21.51 -15.80 3.07
N TYR A 111 22.33 -16.44 2.22
CA TYR A 111 23.70 -16.79 2.54
C TYR A 111 24.64 -15.64 2.18
N ILE A 112 25.59 -15.34 3.05
CA ILE A 112 26.61 -14.30 2.84
C ILE A 112 27.93 -15.01 2.57
N TYR A 113 28.61 -14.67 1.48
CA TYR A 113 29.95 -15.18 1.21
C TYR A 113 30.95 -14.70 2.26
N PRO A 114 31.95 -15.51 2.64
CA PRO A 114 33.04 -15.07 3.52
C PRO A 114 33.76 -13.85 2.94
N LEU A 115 34.33 -12.98 3.80
CA LEU A 115 35.13 -11.85 3.35
C LEU A 115 36.36 -12.36 2.58
N GLN A 116 36.54 -11.87 1.36
CA GLN A 116 37.65 -12.24 0.46
C GLN A 116 38.18 -10.97 -0.21
N GLU A 117 39.49 -10.91 -0.40
CA GLU A 117 40.15 -9.86 -1.17
C GLU A 117 40.57 -10.42 -2.52
N PHE A 118 40.06 -9.82 -3.59
CA PHE A 118 40.29 -10.29 -4.95
C PHE A 118 41.38 -9.46 -5.61
N VAL A 119 42.48 -10.12 -6.03
CA VAL A 119 43.66 -9.47 -6.61
C VAL A 119 43.95 -10.01 -8.00
N ASP A 120 44.40 -9.14 -8.91
CA ASP A 120 44.86 -9.56 -10.23
C ASP A 120 46.21 -10.31 -10.13
N GLU A 121 46.26 -11.54 -10.64
CA GLU A 121 47.47 -12.38 -10.66
C GLU A 121 48.69 -11.70 -11.30
N ARG A 122 48.48 -10.76 -12.23
CA ARG A 122 49.56 -10.12 -13.00
C ARG A 122 50.02 -8.78 -12.44
N SER A 123 49.13 -8.03 -11.81
CA SER A 123 49.37 -6.63 -11.43
C SER A 123 49.23 -6.33 -9.94
N ASP A 124 48.87 -7.32 -9.13
CA ASP A 124 48.52 -7.19 -7.70
C ASP A 124 47.46 -6.11 -7.43
N LYS A 125 46.69 -5.74 -8.47
CA LYS A 125 45.64 -4.75 -8.35
C LYS A 125 44.42 -5.37 -7.69
N VAL A 126 43.96 -4.75 -6.60
CA VAL A 126 42.74 -5.17 -5.90
C VAL A 126 41.50 -4.81 -6.73
N ALA A 127 40.54 -5.74 -6.81
CA ALA A 127 39.29 -5.54 -7.54
C ALA A 127 38.43 -4.42 -6.91
N THR A 128 38.24 -4.47 -5.58
CA THR A 128 37.49 -3.48 -4.80
C THR A 128 37.96 -3.47 -3.34
N THR A 129 37.71 -2.37 -2.64
CA THR A 129 37.98 -2.25 -1.20
C THR A 129 36.68 -2.10 -0.44
N LEU A 130 36.57 -2.75 0.73
CA LEU A 130 35.35 -2.79 1.51
C LEU A 130 35.05 -1.43 2.17
N SER A 131 33.94 -0.80 1.80
CA SER A 131 33.47 0.43 2.43
C SER A 131 32.74 0.18 3.75
N SER A 132 32.68 1.22 4.60
CA SER A 132 31.87 1.21 5.82
C SER A 132 30.38 1.01 5.51
N GLU A 133 29.91 1.59 4.41
CA GLU A 133 28.53 1.46 3.95
C GLU A 133 28.19 0.02 3.56
N TYR A 134 29.04 -0.66 2.79
CA TYR A 134 28.79 -2.04 2.41
C TYR A 134 28.93 -2.99 3.60
N PHE A 135 29.89 -2.75 4.50
CA PHE A 135 30.01 -3.49 5.75
C PHE A 135 28.71 -3.41 6.59
N GLN A 136 28.10 -2.23 6.69
CA GLN A 136 26.81 -2.05 7.37
C GLN A 136 25.67 -2.85 6.70
N ILE A 137 25.69 -2.99 5.37
CA ILE A 137 24.73 -3.83 4.64
C ILE A 137 24.92 -5.30 5.00
N LEU A 138 26.16 -5.81 4.95
CA LEU A 138 26.48 -7.19 5.34
C LEU A 138 26.06 -7.45 6.80
N GLU A 139 26.39 -6.54 7.70
CA GLU A 139 26.03 -6.63 9.12
C GLU A 139 24.51 -6.61 9.33
N ALA A 140 23.79 -5.78 8.58
CA ALA A 140 22.33 -5.71 8.63
C ALA A 140 21.68 -7.03 8.21
N VAL A 141 22.18 -7.69 7.16
CA VAL A 141 21.69 -9.00 6.74
C VAL A 141 22.03 -10.07 7.78
N LEU A 142 23.30 -10.12 8.24
CA LEU A 142 23.79 -11.08 9.22
C LEU A 142 23.00 -11.06 10.53
N LYS A 143 22.64 -9.87 11.03
CA LYS A 143 21.84 -9.70 12.26
C LYS A 143 20.33 -9.85 12.05
N SER A 144 19.87 -10.10 10.83
CA SER A 144 18.44 -10.19 10.50
C SER A 144 17.91 -11.62 10.51
N ARG A 145 16.58 -11.77 10.42
CA ARG A 145 15.93 -13.07 10.26
C ARG A 145 16.25 -13.78 8.93
N TYR A 146 16.76 -13.04 7.95
CA TYR A 146 17.04 -13.54 6.62
C TYR A 146 18.34 -14.34 6.58
N TYR A 147 19.29 -14.12 7.50
CA TYR A 147 20.57 -14.81 7.45
C TYR A 147 20.44 -16.35 7.62
N THR A 148 21.31 -17.07 6.91
CA THR A 148 21.66 -18.48 7.15
C THR A 148 23.16 -18.68 6.91
N SER A 149 23.78 -19.54 7.72
CA SER A 149 25.16 -20.00 7.52
C SER A 149 25.25 -21.20 6.56
N ASN A 150 24.13 -21.85 6.26
CA ASN A 150 24.08 -23.03 5.40
C ASN A 150 23.69 -22.63 3.96
N PRO A 151 24.59 -22.78 2.96
CA PRO A 151 24.28 -22.42 1.57
C PRO A 151 23.18 -23.30 0.96
N ASN A 152 22.93 -24.51 1.49
CA ASN A 152 21.87 -25.38 0.99
C ASN A 152 20.47 -24.96 1.46
N GLU A 153 20.36 -24.19 2.55
CA GLU A 153 19.10 -23.62 3.02
C GLU A 153 18.81 -22.24 2.41
N ALA A 154 19.81 -21.68 1.70
CA ALA A 154 19.75 -20.33 1.19
C ALA A 154 18.95 -20.26 -0.11
N CYS A 155 17.94 -19.40 -0.10
CA CYS A 155 17.21 -19.02 -1.30
C CYS A 155 18.01 -17.98 -2.10
N LEU A 156 18.70 -17.05 -1.44
CA LEU A 156 19.50 -16.00 -2.08
C LEU A 156 20.94 -15.99 -1.57
N PHE A 157 21.84 -15.46 -2.40
CA PHE A 157 23.27 -15.37 -2.14
C PHE A 157 23.73 -13.90 -2.25
N LEU A 158 24.42 -13.42 -1.21
CA LEU A 158 24.98 -12.07 -1.14
C LEU A 158 26.51 -12.16 -1.15
N PRO A 159 27.18 -11.81 -2.27
CA PRO A 159 28.63 -11.68 -2.31
C PRO A 159 29.14 -10.72 -1.24
N SER A 160 30.36 -10.95 -0.76
CA SER A 160 31.11 -10.03 0.11
C SER A 160 31.94 -9.03 -0.70
N LEU A 161 31.50 -8.72 -1.92
CA LEU A 161 32.19 -7.88 -2.90
C LEU A 161 31.53 -6.50 -2.96
N ASP A 162 32.23 -5.45 -2.53
CA ASP A 162 31.69 -4.10 -2.52
C ASP A 162 31.59 -3.52 -3.94
N LEU A 163 30.36 -3.49 -4.46
CA LEU A 163 29.99 -2.90 -5.74
C LEU A 163 29.08 -1.68 -5.59
N LEU A 164 29.03 -1.03 -4.42
CA LEU A 164 28.09 0.07 -4.18
C LEU A 164 28.33 1.28 -5.08
N ASN A 165 29.59 1.59 -5.36
CA ASN A 165 30.01 2.77 -6.12
C ASN A 165 30.99 2.40 -7.23
N GLN A 166 30.54 2.50 -8.47
CA GLN A 166 31.33 2.11 -9.65
C GLN A 166 32.58 2.96 -9.88
N ASN A 167 32.72 4.10 -9.20
CA ASN A 167 33.94 4.90 -9.29
C ASN A 167 35.11 4.37 -8.44
N VAL A 168 34.87 3.34 -7.60
CA VAL A 168 35.83 2.90 -6.56
C VAL A 168 36.44 1.53 -6.86
N PHE A 169 35.91 0.78 -7.84
CA PHE A 169 36.39 -0.57 -8.17
C PHE A 169 36.72 -0.73 -9.66
N ASP A 170 37.51 -1.76 -9.98
CA ASP A 170 37.81 -2.13 -11.37
C ASP A 170 36.71 -3.03 -11.94
N LYS A 171 36.07 -2.61 -13.04
CA LYS A 171 34.93 -3.31 -13.63
C LYS A 171 35.26 -4.71 -14.14
N HIS A 172 36.45 -4.89 -14.71
CA HIS A 172 36.85 -6.16 -15.30
C HIS A 172 37.21 -7.17 -14.21
N LEU A 173 37.95 -6.72 -13.18
CA LEU A 173 38.28 -7.55 -12.02
C LEU A 173 37.04 -7.88 -11.19
N ALA A 174 36.11 -6.93 -11.02
CA ALA A 174 34.85 -7.18 -10.32
C ALA A 174 34.00 -8.26 -11.03
N GLY A 175 33.94 -8.23 -12.37
CA GLY A 175 33.26 -9.28 -13.14
C GLY A 175 33.91 -10.65 -13.00
N ALA A 176 35.25 -10.70 -13.03
CA ALA A 176 36.01 -11.93 -12.78
C ALA A 176 35.83 -12.45 -11.35
N ALA A 177 35.80 -11.55 -10.36
CA ALA A 177 35.56 -11.89 -8.96
C ALA A 177 34.21 -12.57 -8.77
N LEU A 178 33.13 -12.00 -9.32
CA LEU A 178 31.80 -12.59 -9.28
C LEU A 178 31.79 -13.99 -9.91
N ALA A 179 32.38 -14.13 -11.10
CA ALA A 179 32.46 -15.41 -11.82
C ALA A 179 33.29 -16.49 -11.09
N SER A 180 34.20 -16.09 -10.20
CA SER A 180 35.04 -16.99 -9.41
C SER A 180 34.38 -17.56 -8.15
N LEU A 181 33.21 -17.03 -7.75
CA LEU A 181 32.54 -17.45 -6.51
C LEU A 181 31.95 -18.87 -6.65
N ASP A 182 32.17 -19.71 -5.64
CA ASP A 182 31.83 -21.15 -5.66
C ASP A 182 30.37 -21.47 -6.01
N PHE A 183 29.42 -20.59 -5.65
CA PHE A 183 27.99 -20.79 -5.92
C PHE A 183 27.45 -19.89 -7.04
N TRP A 184 28.28 -19.19 -7.82
CA TRP A 184 27.88 -18.26 -8.89
C TRP A 184 27.30 -18.96 -10.13
N ASP A 185 26.12 -19.57 -9.98
CA ASP A 185 25.38 -20.25 -11.04
C ASP A 185 24.80 -19.27 -12.06
N ARG A 186 25.67 -18.65 -12.88
CA ARG A 186 25.31 -17.60 -13.85
C ARG A 186 24.49 -16.50 -13.19
N GLY A 187 24.88 -16.08 -11.99
CA GLY A 187 24.19 -15.07 -11.19
C GLY A 187 22.78 -15.44 -10.70
N ALA A 188 22.26 -16.65 -10.98
CA ALA A 188 20.94 -17.05 -10.49
C ALA A 188 20.89 -16.99 -8.95
N ASN A 189 19.82 -16.43 -8.40
CA ASN A 189 19.61 -16.25 -6.96
C ASN A 189 20.65 -15.35 -6.26
N HIS A 190 21.52 -14.65 -6.99
CA HIS A 190 22.46 -13.71 -6.41
C HIS A 190 21.85 -12.31 -6.35
N ILE A 191 22.10 -11.60 -5.25
CA ILE A 191 21.72 -10.20 -5.06
C ILE A 191 22.97 -9.32 -5.03
N ILE A 192 22.94 -8.20 -5.77
CA ILE A 192 24.04 -7.23 -5.82
C ILE A 192 23.49 -5.84 -5.47
N PHE A 193 24.13 -5.17 -4.51
CA PHE A 193 23.82 -3.79 -4.18
C PHE A 193 24.68 -2.84 -5.00
N ASN A 194 24.05 -1.88 -5.66
CA ASN A 194 24.74 -0.80 -6.37
C ASN A 194 23.94 0.49 -6.25
N MET A 195 24.47 1.48 -5.51
CA MET A 195 23.79 2.77 -5.34
C MET A 195 24.20 3.78 -6.43
N LEU A 196 25.45 3.71 -6.91
CA LEU A 196 26.00 4.65 -7.87
C LEU A 196 26.49 3.92 -9.13
N PRO A 197 25.59 3.57 -10.06
CA PRO A 197 25.94 2.92 -11.32
C PRO A 197 26.58 3.91 -12.29
N GLY A 198 27.43 3.39 -13.18
CA GLY A 198 28.07 4.18 -14.23
C GLY A 198 29.21 5.08 -13.73
N GLY A 199 30.01 5.57 -14.67
CA GLY A 199 31.08 6.53 -14.46
C GLY A 199 31.13 7.54 -15.60
N SER A 200 31.94 8.59 -15.44
CA SER A 200 32.22 9.52 -16.54
C SER A 200 32.82 8.73 -17.73
N PRO A 201 32.39 8.98 -18.98
CA PRO A 201 31.44 10.01 -19.42
C PRO A 201 29.98 9.53 -19.53
N SER A 202 29.71 8.22 -19.51
CA SER A 202 28.42 7.64 -19.92
C SER A 202 27.35 7.62 -18.83
N TYR A 203 27.72 7.54 -17.55
CA TYR A 203 26.81 7.50 -16.40
C TYR A 203 25.63 6.52 -16.56
N ASN A 204 25.94 5.27 -16.94
CA ASN A 204 24.96 4.19 -17.10
C ASN A 204 24.01 4.10 -15.90
N THR A 205 22.75 3.77 -16.17
CA THR A 205 21.66 3.69 -15.18
C THR A 205 21.60 2.36 -14.42
N VAL A 206 22.50 1.42 -14.77
CA VAL A 206 22.71 0.14 -14.09
C VAL A 206 24.21 -0.15 -14.00
N LEU A 207 24.59 -1.00 -13.06
CA LEU A 207 25.96 -1.47 -12.83
C LEU A 207 26.60 -1.98 -14.13
N ASP A 208 27.75 -1.40 -14.50
CA ASP A 208 28.54 -1.74 -15.71
C ASP A 208 29.52 -2.88 -15.42
N VAL A 209 29.02 -3.97 -14.86
CA VAL A 209 29.74 -5.21 -14.58
C VAL A 209 28.92 -6.37 -15.12
N ASN A 210 29.62 -7.38 -15.65
CA ASN A 210 29.02 -8.64 -16.05
C ASN A 210 28.40 -9.33 -14.83
N THR A 211 27.07 -9.37 -14.79
CA THR A 211 26.28 -9.83 -13.62
C THR A 211 25.37 -11.00 -13.97
N ASP A 212 25.45 -11.53 -15.19
CA ASP A 212 24.58 -12.60 -15.69
C ASP A 212 23.09 -12.33 -15.37
N ASN A 213 22.47 -13.23 -14.60
CA ASN A 213 21.07 -13.20 -14.18
C ASN A 213 20.87 -12.63 -12.77
N ALA A 214 21.91 -12.07 -12.13
CA ALA A 214 21.81 -11.57 -10.76
C ALA A 214 20.78 -10.45 -10.61
N ILE A 215 20.10 -10.43 -9.47
CA ILE A 215 19.16 -9.38 -9.08
C ILE A 215 19.96 -8.16 -8.61
N ILE A 216 19.64 -7.00 -9.17
CA ILE A 216 20.32 -5.76 -8.82
C ILE A 216 19.42 -4.92 -7.90
N PHE A 217 19.95 -4.59 -6.73
CA PHE A 217 19.43 -3.57 -5.85
C PHE A 217 20.08 -2.24 -6.22
N GLY A 218 19.43 -1.52 -7.12
CA GLY A 218 20.01 -0.40 -7.86
C GLY A 218 19.48 0.96 -7.44
N GLY A 219 20.37 1.95 -7.28
CA GLY A 219 20.00 3.32 -6.92
C GLY A 219 19.74 4.27 -8.10
N GLY A 220 20.16 3.91 -9.31
CA GLY A 220 20.21 4.81 -10.47
C GLY A 220 19.36 4.41 -11.66
N PHE A 221 18.43 3.47 -11.48
CA PHE A 221 17.64 2.90 -12.56
C PHE A 221 16.85 3.93 -13.35
N ASP A 222 16.80 3.71 -14.66
CA ASP A 222 15.77 4.28 -15.51
C ASP A 222 14.80 3.21 -16.01
N SER A 223 13.69 3.65 -16.57
CA SER A 223 12.64 2.76 -17.10
C SER A 223 13.11 1.77 -18.18
N TRP A 224 14.27 1.98 -18.80
CA TRP A 224 14.83 1.11 -19.84
C TRP A 224 15.80 0.05 -19.30
N SER A 225 16.54 0.38 -18.24
CA SER A 225 17.51 -0.52 -17.61
C SER A 225 16.93 -1.34 -16.46
N TYR A 226 15.90 -0.81 -15.80
CA TYR A 226 15.18 -1.49 -14.73
C TYR A 226 14.45 -2.73 -15.28
N ARG A 227 14.57 -3.87 -14.58
CA ARG A 227 13.79 -5.08 -14.87
C ARG A 227 12.61 -5.15 -13.89
N PRO A 228 11.40 -4.70 -14.28
CA PRO A 228 10.27 -4.58 -13.36
C PRO A 228 9.90 -5.93 -12.75
N GLY A 229 9.66 -5.95 -11.43
CA GLY A 229 9.37 -7.19 -10.70
C GLY A 229 10.56 -8.13 -10.50
N PHE A 230 11.73 -7.87 -11.10
CA PHE A 230 12.95 -8.64 -10.89
C PHE A 230 13.98 -7.87 -10.06
N ASP A 231 14.43 -6.71 -10.57
CA ASP A 231 15.32 -5.80 -9.85
C ASP A 231 14.58 -5.04 -8.74
N VAL A 232 15.30 -4.44 -7.80
CA VAL A 232 14.72 -3.59 -6.76
C VAL A 232 15.38 -2.22 -6.80
N ALA A 233 14.59 -1.18 -7.06
CA ALA A 233 15.07 0.19 -6.93
C ALA A 233 15.26 0.54 -5.44
N ILE A 234 16.46 0.99 -5.05
CA ILE A 234 16.80 1.38 -3.68
C ILE A 234 17.22 2.87 -3.66
N PRO A 235 17.21 3.56 -2.50
CA PRO A 235 17.76 4.91 -2.44
C PRO A 235 19.29 4.92 -2.58
N VAL A 236 19.83 6.04 -3.03
CA VAL A 236 21.24 6.37 -2.82
C VAL A 236 21.41 6.92 -1.42
N TRP A 237 22.22 6.26 -0.58
CA TRP A 237 22.43 6.67 0.80
C TRP A 237 23.27 7.95 0.92
N SER A 238 22.98 8.76 1.93
CA SER A 238 23.80 9.93 2.30
C SER A 238 24.46 9.74 3.66
N PRO A 239 25.80 9.64 3.71
CA PRO A 239 26.55 9.60 4.98
C PRO A 239 26.32 10.83 5.87
N ARG A 240 25.88 11.96 5.31
CA ARG A 240 25.63 13.22 6.04
C ARG A 240 24.47 13.12 7.02
N LEU A 241 23.55 12.17 6.81
CA LEU A 241 22.38 11.98 7.67
C LEU A 241 22.75 11.38 9.04
N VAL A 242 23.89 10.70 9.15
CA VAL A 242 24.38 10.12 10.41
C VAL A 242 24.81 11.20 11.41
N GLN A 243 25.24 12.36 10.91
CA GLN A 243 25.85 13.43 11.71
C GLN A 243 24.84 14.46 12.24
N GLN A 244 23.54 14.30 11.99
CA GLN A 244 22.53 15.27 12.42
C GLN A 244 21.98 15.01 13.83
N HIS A 245 21.88 16.06 14.63
CA HIS A 245 21.16 16.07 15.91
C HIS A 245 19.71 16.50 15.72
N ALA A 246 18.80 15.98 16.56
CA ALA A 246 17.41 16.37 16.57
C ALA A 246 17.27 17.85 16.96
N HIS A 247 16.73 18.67 16.06
CA HIS A 247 16.60 20.11 16.27
C HIS A 247 15.20 20.65 15.92
N ALA A 248 14.89 21.81 16.51
CA ALA A 248 13.58 22.45 16.43
C ALA A 248 13.10 22.67 14.99
N THR A 249 11.81 22.44 14.78
CA THR A 249 11.10 22.59 13.51
C THR A 249 11.26 24.01 12.98
N ALA A 250 12.07 24.19 11.94
CA ALA A 250 12.18 25.49 11.27
C ALA A 250 10.86 25.84 10.58
N GLN A 251 10.44 27.10 10.66
CA GLN A 251 9.26 27.57 9.92
C GLN A 251 9.55 27.52 8.41
N ARG A 252 8.72 26.77 7.66
CA ARG A 252 8.83 26.64 6.19
C ARG A 252 8.45 27.95 5.50
N LYS A 253 9.44 28.81 5.26
CA LYS A 253 9.28 30.13 4.62
C LYS A 253 9.02 30.03 3.11
N PHE A 254 9.72 29.15 2.41
CA PHE A 254 9.70 29.09 0.95
C PHE A 254 8.69 28.05 0.45
N LEU A 255 8.05 28.34 -0.69
CA LEU A 255 7.22 27.36 -1.38
C LEU A 255 8.11 26.27 -1.98
N LEU A 256 9.13 26.66 -2.73
CA LEU A 256 10.07 25.75 -3.41
C LEU A 256 11.52 26.07 -3.01
N VAL A 257 12.28 25.03 -2.67
CA VAL A 257 13.73 25.10 -2.46
C VAL A 257 14.43 24.23 -3.51
N VAL A 258 15.50 24.75 -4.09
CA VAL A 258 16.36 24.03 -5.04
C VAL A 258 17.79 24.12 -4.54
N ALA A 259 18.36 22.98 -4.13
CA ALA A 259 19.67 22.91 -3.50
C ALA A 259 20.62 21.86 -4.12
N GLN A 260 20.12 21.07 -5.06
CA GLN A 260 20.88 20.07 -5.80
C GLN A 260 21.91 20.76 -6.70
N LEU A 261 23.18 20.31 -6.59
CA LEU A 261 24.30 20.96 -7.28
C LEU A 261 24.46 20.49 -8.74
N SER A 262 24.04 19.27 -9.05
CA SER A 262 24.31 18.58 -10.32
C SER A 262 23.20 18.70 -11.36
N ILE A 263 22.27 19.64 -11.20
CA ILE A 263 21.22 19.88 -12.19
C ILE A 263 21.85 20.30 -13.53
N LEU A 264 21.39 19.72 -14.65
CA LEU A 264 21.93 20.03 -15.97
C LEU A 264 21.80 21.54 -16.30
N PRO A 265 22.80 22.15 -16.97
CA PRO A 265 22.84 23.60 -17.22
C PRO A 265 21.57 24.18 -17.86
N ARG A 266 20.93 23.43 -18.76
CA ARG A 266 19.68 23.83 -19.43
C ARG A 266 18.55 24.13 -18.42
N PHE A 267 18.41 23.29 -17.39
CA PHE A 267 17.37 23.43 -16.38
C PHE A 267 17.74 24.48 -15.34
N VAL A 268 19.03 24.61 -15.01
CA VAL A 268 19.52 25.69 -14.13
C VAL A 268 19.16 27.07 -14.70
N ARG A 269 19.24 27.27 -16.03
CA ARG A 269 18.82 28.52 -16.67
C ARG A 269 17.34 28.82 -16.42
N THR A 270 16.45 27.86 -16.67
CA THR A 270 15.01 28.00 -16.39
C THR A 270 14.73 28.30 -14.92
N LEU A 271 15.44 27.63 -14.00
CA LEU A 271 15.29 27.84 -12.56
C LEU A 271 15.74 29.24 -12.13
N ARG A 272 16.78 29.81 -12.76
CA ARG A 272 17.20 31.20 -12.51
C ARG A 272 16.14 32.21 -12.94
N GLU A 273 15.54 32.03 -14.11
CA GLU A 273 14.44 32.87 -14.61
C GLU A 273 13.21 32.81 -13.67
N LEU A 274 12.87 31.62 -13.19
CA LEU A 274 11.81 31.46 -12.19
C LEU A 274 12.15 32.12 -10.85
N THR A 275 13.42 32.05 -10.45
CA THR A 275 13.89 32.70 -9.21
C THR A 275 13.75 34.21 -9.30
N SER A 276 14.04 34.83 -10.46
CA SER A 276 13.86 36.27 -10.63
C SER A 276 12.38 36.69 -10.60
N ALA A 277 11.47 35.84 -11.10
CA ALA A 277 10.03 36.10 -11.07
C ALA A 277 9.36 35.82 -9.71
N HIS A 278 9.98 34.99 -8.86
CA HIS A 278 9.37 34.48 -7.61
C HIS A 278 10.34 34.50 -6.41
N SER A 279 11.17 35.53 -6.29
CA SER A 279 12.26 35.62 -5.30
C SER A 279 11.84 35.47 -3.84
N GLU A 280 10.60 35.79 -3.49
CA GLU A 280 10.07 35.62 -2.13
C GLU A 280 9.66 34.17 -1.80
N GLN A 281 9.32 33.38 -2.82
CA GLN A 281 8.72 32.05 -2.67
C GLN A 281 9.64 30.91 -3.11
N LEU A 282 10.62 31.19 -3.96
CA LEU A 282 11.58 30.21 -4.50
C LEU A 282 12.99 30.53 -4.02
N LEU A 283 13.63 29.57 -3.35
CA LEU A 283 15.04 29.66 -2.94
C LEU A 283 15.90 28.74 -3.81
N LEU A 284 16.74 29.32 -4.66
CA LEU A 284 17.75 28.61 -5.44
C LEU A 284 19.14 28.84 -4.82
N VAL A 285 19.79 27.75 -4.40
CA VAL A 285 21.12 27.76 -3.80
C VAL A 285 22.08 26.87 -4.58
N GLY A 286 23.35 27.28 -4.63
CA GLY A 286 24.43 26.53 -5.28
C GLY A 286 25.59 26.28 -4.34
N ALA A 287 26.71 25.81 -4.90
CA ALA A 287 27.97 25.69 -4.18
C ALA A 287 28.46 27.08 -3.75
N CYS A 288 29.04 27.16 -2.56
CA CYS A 288 29.73 28.36 -2.09
C CYS A 288 31.12 28.48 -2.73
N GLU A 289 31.78 29.62 -2.56
CA GLU A 289 33.19 29.79 -2.98
C GLU A 289 34.12 28.87 -2.19
N SER A 290 33.78 28.56 -0.94
CA SER A 290 34.40 27.45 -0.22
C SER A 290 34.00 26.12 -0.87
N LEU A 291 34.97 25.26 -1.14
CA LEU A 291 34.77 23.88 -1.63
C LEU A 291 34.05 22.96 -0.62
N ASP A 292 33.44 23.53 0.43
CA ASP A 292 32.72 22.78 1.45
C ASP A 292 31.32 22.38 0.94
N LEU A 293 31.19 21.11 0.58
CA LEU A 293 29.95 20.49 0.13
C LEU A 293 28.88 20.39 1.23
N ALA A 294 29.18 20.69 2.49
CA ALA A 294 28.19 20.82 3.57
C ALA A 294 27.46 22.18 3.55
N MET A 295 27.98 23.16 2.81
CA MET A 295 27.42 24.51 2.74
C MET A 295 26.83 24.81 1.37
N ARG A 296 25.79 25.63 1.36
CA ARG A 296 25.14 26.16 0.15
C ARG A 296 24.98 27.66 0.26
N CYS A 297 25.07 28.35 -0.87
CA CYS A 297 24.99 29.79 -0.95
C CYS A 297 23.88 30.21 -1.93
N PRO A 298 23.00 31.16 -1.56
CA PRO A 298 22.08 31.77 -2.51
C PRO A 298 22.86 32.42 -3.65
N LEU A 299 22.38 32.26 -4.89
CA LEU A 299 23.02 32.85 -6.08
C LEU A 299 23.13 34.38 -6.02
N SER A 300 22.26 35.06 -5.26
CA SER A 300 22.28 36.52 -5.10
C SER A 300 23.12 37.00 -3.92
N GLN A 301 23.50 36.11 -2.98
CA GLN A 301 24.16 36.47 -1.72
C GLN A 301 25.22 35.43 -1.36
N HIS A 302 26.34 35.42 -2.09
CA HIS A 302 27.43 34.44 -1.92
C HIS A 302 28.06 34.42 -0.51
N HIS A 303 27.95 35.52 0.26
CA HIS A 303 28.46 35.60 1.63
C HIS A 303 27.55 34.91 2.66
N LYS A 304 26.30 34.59 2.30
CA LYS A 304 25.35 33.94 3.21
C LYS A 304 25.41 32.43 3.04
N THR A 305 26.05 31.77 3.99
CA THR A 305 26.17 30.32 3.99
C THR A 305 24.95 29.68 4.68
N LEU A 306 24.47 28.58 4.10
CA LEU A 306 23.36 27.78 4.59
C LEU A 306 23.80 26.33 4.72
N GLU A 307 23.59 25.75 5.88
CA GLU A 307 23.93 24.35 6.17
C GLU A 307 23.02 23.39 5.39
N TYR A 308 23.64 22.42 4.72
CA TYR A 308 22.97 21.37 3.95
C TYR A 308 23.12 20.00 4.64
N PRO A 309 22.07 19.17 4.75
CA PRO A 309 20.74 19.30 4.14
C PRO A 309 19.75 20.16 4.93
N ARG A 310 20.12 20.70 6.10
CA ARG A 310 19.22 21.41 7.03
C ARG A 310 18.39 22.52 6.39
N LEU A 311 18.93 23.27 5.42
CA LEU A 311 18.21 24.33 4.72
C LEU A 311 16.94 23.86 4.01
N LEU A 312 16.84 22.58 3.65
CA LEU A 312 15.66 22.00 2.98
C LEU A 312 14.43 22.07 3.90
N SER A 313 14.62 22.09 5.22
CA SER A 313 13.53 22.30 6.19
C SER A 313 12.82 23.66 6.05
N ARG A 314 13.39 24.61 5.29
CA ARG A 314 12.79 25.93 5.02
C ARG A 314 11.81 25.92 3.85
N GLY A 315 11.77 24.86 3.05
CA GLY A 315 10.88 24.72 1.89
C GLY A 315 9.66 23.87 2.20
N LYS A 316 8.50 24.15 1.58
CA LYS A 316 7.37 23.20 1.55
C LYS A 316 7.65 22.07 0.58
N PHE A 317 8.18 22.43 -0.59
CA PHE A 317 8.59 21.56 -1.68
C PHE A 317 10.08 21.72 -1.95
N CYS A 318 10.74 20.64 -2.36
CA CYS A 318 12.16 20.63 -2.71
C CYS A 318 12.36 19.91 -4.05
N LEU A 319 13.07 20.56 -4.98
CA LEU A 319 13.25 20.03 -6.33
C LEU A 319 14.33 18.95 -6.38
N LEU A 320 13.99 17.82 -6.99
CA LEU A 320 14.93 16.84 -7.54
C LEU A 320 14.86 16.96 -9.07
N GLY A 321 15.86 17.62 -9.66
CA GLY A 321 15.94 17.89 -11.08
C GLY A 321 16.88 16.92 -11.82
N ARG A 322 16.75 16.91 -13.15
CA ARG A 322 17.57 16.08 -14.03
C ARG A 322 19.05 16.42 -13.89
N SER A 323 19.84 15.38 -13.64
CA SER A 323 21.30 15.37 -13.51
C SER A 323 21.91 14.34 -14.49
N LEU A 324 23.24 14.27 -14.59
CA LEU A 324 23.92 13.21 -15.35
C LEU A 324 23.70 11.82 -14.74
N ARG A 325 23.67 11.72 -13.40
CA ARG A 325 23.24 10.52 -12.67
C ARG A 325 21.79 10.69 -12.23
N LEU A 326 20.94 9.69 -12.45
CA LEU A 326 19.54 9.76 -12.02
C LEU A 326 19.40 9.62 -10.50
N GLY A 327 20.00 8.56 -9.96
CA GLY A 327 20.06 8.29 -8.53
C GLY A 327 21.05 9.20 -7.81
N GLN A 328 20.56 9.95 -6.82
CA GLN A 328 21.37 10.85 -5.99
C GLN A 328 20.89 10.85 -4.53
N PRO A 329 21.79 11.16 -3.57
CA PRO A 329 21.42 11.25 -2.15
C PRO A 329 20.40 12.37 -1.86
N ASP A 330 20.25 13.34 -2.76
CA ASP A 330 19.34 14.48 -2.61
C ASP A 330 17.90 14.04 -2.28
N LEU A 331 17.42 12.91 -2.81
CA LEU A 331 16.07 12.42 -2.52
C LEU A 331 15.89 12.09 -1.03
N VAL A 332 16.79 11.28 -0.45
CA VAL A 332 16.70 10.91 0.97
C VAL A 332 17.01 12.09 1.89
N GLU A 333 17.87 13.02 1.46
CA GLU A 333 18.17 14.25 2.18
C GLU A 333 16.95 15.18 2.23
N ILE A 334 16.22 15.35 1.12
CA ILE A 334 14.94 16.08 1.06
C ILE A 334 13.92 15.47 2.02
N MET A 335 13.76 14.15 1.99
CA MET A 335 12.80 13.43 2.82
C MET A 335 13.14 13.52 4.31
N SER A 336 14.43 13.46 4.68
CA SER A 336 14.88 13.59 6.08
C SER A 336 14.46 14.92 6.71
N GLN A 337 14.31 15.98 5.90
CA GLN A 337 13.88 17.30 6.34
C GLN A 337 12.37 17.52 6.17
N HIS A 338 11.61 16.44 5.93
CA HIS A 338 10.16 16.43 5.70
C HIS A 338 9.71 17.41 4.60
N CYS A 339 10.58 17.68 3.63
CA CYS A 339 10.26 18.51 2.48
C CYS A 339 9.65 17.64 1.38
N ILE A 340 8.57 18.08 0.73
CA ILE A 340 7.90 17.28 -0.31
C ILE A 340 8.79 17.26 -1.56
N PRO A 341 9.29 16.09 -2.02
CA PRO A 341 10.07 16.01 -3.25
C PRO A 341 9.24 16.40 -4.46
N VAL A 342 9.78 17.28 -5.30
CA VAL A 342 9.27 17.58 -6.64
C VAL A 342 10.19 16.90 -7.63
N ILE A 343 9.72 15.82 -8.23
CA ILE A 343 10.51 14.98 -9.12
C ILE A 343 10.35 15.51 -10.54
N ALA A 344 11.40 16.12 -11.07
CA ALA A 344 11.48 16.64 -12.44
C ALA A 344 12.51 15.84 -13.25
N VAL A 345 12.29 14.52 -13.32
CA VAL A 345 13.12 13.54 -14.02
C VAL A 345 12.18 12.49 -14.62
N ASP A 346 12.05 12.47 -15.96
CA ASP A 346 10.94 11.76 -16.61
C ASP A 346 11.03 10.23 -16.48
N ASN A 347 12.23 9.67 -16.61
CA ASN A 347 12.45 8.22 -16.68
C ASN A 347 13.09 7.60 -15.44
N TYR A 348 13.20 8.36 -14.33
CA TYR A 348 13.80 7.84 -13.10
C TYR A 348 12.83 6.94 -12.34
N VAL A 349 13.29 5.71 -12.04
CA VAL A 349 12.57 4.76 -11.19
C VAL A 349 12.89 5.09 -9.74
N LEU A 350 11.89 5.52 -8.98
CA LEU A 350 12.07 5.91 -7.59
C LEU A 350 12.33 4.68 -6.69
N PRO A 351 13.00 4.89 -5.55
CA PRO A 351 13.23 3.82 -4.59
C PRO A 351 11.93 3.12 -4.16
N PHE A 352 11.92 1.80 -4.24
CA PHE A 352 10.80 0.92 -3.94
C PHE A 352 9.50 1.28 -4.66
N GLU A 353 9.57 1.86 -5.86
CA GLU A 353 8.39 2.30 -6.64
C GLU A 353 7.36 1.18 -6.89
N ASP A 354 7.80 -0.08 -6.95
CA ASP A 354 6.91 -1.24 -7.09
C ASP A 354 5.92 -1.42 -5.92
N VAL A 355 6.25 -0.91 -4.72
CA VAL A 355 5.41 -1.06 -3.51
C VAL A 355 5.04 0.26 -2.85
N ILE A 356 5.81 1.33 -3.06
CA ILE A 356 5.54 2.67 -2.53
C ILE A 356 4.81 3.51 -3.58
N ASP A 357 3.61 3.97 -3.23
CA ASP A 357 2.85 4.94 -4.00
C ASP A 357 3.42 6.36 -3.75
N TRP A 358 4.34 6.75 -4.62
CA TRP A 358 4.99 8.06 -4.58
C TRP A 358 4.03 9.23 -4.83
N SER A 359 2.82 9.00 -5.37
CA SER A 359 1.82 10.09 -5.55
C SER A 359 1.32 10.65 -4.21
N LEU A 360 1.45 9.87 -3.12
CA LEU A 360 1.08 10.28 -1.77
C LEU A 360 2.13 11.18 -1.11
N ALA A 361 3.38 11.13 -1.57
CA ALA A 361 4.52 11.75 -0.91
C ALA A 361 5.32 12.72 -1.78
N SER A 362 5.09 12.76 -3.09
CA SER A 362 5.86 13.57 -4.05
C SER A 362 4.97 14.22 -5.10
N VAL A 363 5.51 15.23 -5.79
CA VAL A 363 4.88 15.84 -6.97
C VAL A 363 5.75 15.56 -8.18
N ARG A 364 5.26 14.79 -9.15
CA ARG A 364 5.97 14.55 -10.42
C ARG A 364 5.64 15.64 -11.44
N ILE A 365 6.67 16.17 -12.11
CA ILE A 365 6.55 17.20 -13.16
C ILE A 365 7.40 16.75 -14.34
N ARG A 366 6.90 16.89 -15.56
CA ARG A 366 7.69 16.57 -16.75
C ARG A 366 8.86 17.53 -16.90
N GLU A 367 10.00 17.06 -17.38
CA GLU A 367 11.19 17.91 -17.62
C GLU A 367 10.85 19.13 -18.50
N SER A 368 9.98 18.96 -19.51
CA SER A 368 9.52 20.01 -20.41
C SER A 368 8.62 21.08 -19.75
N GLU A 369 7.97 20.73 -18.64
CA GLU A 369 7.02 21.60 -17.92
C GLU A 369 7.67 22.31 -16.73
N LEU A 370 8.99 22.23 -16.56
CA LEU A 370 9.69 22.82 -15.42
C LEU A 370 9.41 24.33 -15.26
N HIS A 371 9.20 25.04 -16.37
CA HIS A 371 8.82 26.47 -16.38
C HIS A 371 7.48 26.75 -15.69
N ALA A 372 6.56 25.77 -15.60
CA ALA A 372 5.26 25.91 -14.97
C ALA A 372 5.23 25.39 -13.51
N VAL A 373 6.38 24.98 -12.94
CA VAL A 373 6.45 24.36 -11.60
C VAL A 373 5.78 25.21 -10.52
N MET A 374 6.00 26.52 -10.52
CA MET A 374 5.44 27.40 -9.49
C MET A 374 3.92 27.49 -9.56
N GLN A 375 3.34 27.45 -10.76
CA GLN A 375 1.88 27.42 -10.92
C GLN A 375 1.29 26.10 -10.41
N LYS A 376 1.91 24.97 -10.77
CA LYS A 376 1.47 23.64 -10.33
C LYS A 376 1.54 23.49 -8.80
N LEU A 377 2.63 23.94 -8.17
CA LEU A 377 2.79 23.85 -6.71
C LEU A 377 1.81 24.76 -5.94
N LYS A 378 1.45 25.93 -6.50
CA LYS A 378 0.45 26.84 -5.91
C LYS A 378 -0.97 26.28 -5.95
N ALA A 379 -1.28 25.41 -6.92
CA ALA A 379 -2.59 24.78 -7.04
C ALA A 379 -2.86 23.71 -5.96
N ILE A 380 -1.83 23.26 -5.24
CA ILE A 380 -1.96 22.25 -4.20
C ILE A 380 -2.43 22.91 -2.90
N SER A 381 -3.52 22.40 -2.32
CA SER A 381 -4.10 22.93 -1.09
C SER A 381 -3.17 22.77 0.11
N SER A 382 -3.31 23.66 1.10
CA SER A 382 -2.54 23.59 2.36
C SER A 382 -2.78 22.29 3.13
N VAL A 383 -4.01 21.76 3.10
CA VAL A 383 -4.36 20.47 3.72
C VAL A 383 -3.57 19.33 3.07
N LYS A 384 -3.58 19.26 1.73
CA LYS A 384 -2.83 18.23 0.99
C LYS A 384 -1.33 18.33 1.23
N ILE A 385 -0.78 19.53 1.33
CA ILE A 385 0.64 19.74 1.67
C ILE A 385 0.98 19.13 3.04
N VAL A 386 0.14 19.35 4.06
CA VAL A 386 0.37 18.78 5.40
C VAL A 386 0.27 17.25 5.38
N GLU A 387 -0.69 16.69 4.64
CA GLU A 387 -0.81 15.24 4.46
C GLU A 387 0.43 14.65 3.78
N MET A 388 0.89 15.25 2.68
CA MET A 388 2.10 14.80 1.97
C MET A 388 3.35 14.92 2.84
N GLN A 389 3.50 15.97 3.65
CA GLN A 389 4.63 16.11 4.57
C GLN A 389 4.64 15.02 5.65
N LYS A 390 3.47 14.68 6.21
CA LYS A 390 3.33 13.54 7.14
C LYS A 390 3.68 12.23 6.45
N GLN A 391 3.25 12.04 5.21
CA GLN A 391 3.57 10.86 4.43
C GLN A 391 5.08 10.74 4.17
N VAL A 392 5.74 11.82 3.75
CA VAL A 392 7.20 11.88 3.55
C VAL A 392 7.93 11.50 4.84
N GLN A 393 7.54 12.08 5.97
CA GLN A 393 8.14 11.78 7.27
C GLN A 393 8.02 10.30 7.63
N TRP A 394 6.83 9.73 7.42
CA TRP A 394 6.56 8.34 7.74
C TRP A 394 7.34 7.39 6.83
N LEU A 395 7.33 7.61 5.52
CA LEU A 395 8.11 6.82 4.56
C LEU A 395 9.60 6.87 4.88
N TYR A 396 10.13 8.07 5.16
CA TYR A 396 11.53 8.23 5.55
C TYR A 396 11.87 7.40 6.78
N SER A 397 11.09 7.57 7.85
CA SER A 397 11.32 6.90 9.12
C SER A 397 11.18 5.37 9.02
N LYS A 398 10.29 4.88 8.15
CA LYS A 398 9.96 3.46 8.02
C LYS A 398 10.87 2.71 7.04
N TYR A 399 11.31 3.35 5.95
CA TYR A 399 11.99 2.66 4.84
C TYR A 399 13.36 3.25 4.45
N PHE A 400 13.64 4.51 4.79
CA PHE A 400 14.81 5.23 4.25
C PHE A 400 15.77 5.78 5.32
N LYS A 401 15.49 5.56 6.61
CA LYS A 401 16.18 6.21 7.73
C LYS A 401 17.68 5.92 7.79
N ASP A 402 18.06 4.67 7.54
CA ASP A 402 19.44 4.18 7.63
C ASP A 402 19.66 3.00 6.67
N LEU A 403 20.93 2.65 6.42
CA LEU A 403 21.31 1.54 5.53
C LEU A 403 20.68 0.22 5.96
N LYS A 404 20.63 -0.07 7.26
CA LYS A 404 19.98 -1.26 7.79
C LYS A 404 18.50 -1.31 7.37
N THR A 405 17.78 -0.22 7.54
CA THR A 405 16.36 -0.13 7.17
C THR A 405 16.17 -0.30 5.67
N VAL A 406 17.02 0.33 4.85
CA VAL A 406 16.99 0.19 3.39
C VAL A 406 17.24 -1.24 2.96
N THR A 407 18.26 -1.89 3.50
CA THR A 407 18.62 -3.28 3.21
C THR A 407 17.48 -4.25 3.56
N LEU A 408 16.91 -4.12 4.76
CA LEU A 408 15.81 -4.98 5.18
C LEU A 408 14.53 -4.73 4.38
N THR A 409 14.28 -3.49 3.97
CA THR A 409 13.15 -3.14 3.10
C THR A 409 13.32 -3.76 1.71
N ALA A 410 14.52 -3.69 1.12
CA ALA A 410 14.81 -4.31 -0.17
C ALA A 410 14.61 -5.84 -0.14
N LEU A 411 15.06 -6.49 0.94
CA LEU A 411 14.83 -7.92 1.15
C LEU A 411 13.34 -8.25 1.37
N GLU A 412 12.59 -7.40 2.08
CA GLU A 412 11.15 -7.58 2.27
C GLU A 412 10.36 -7.41 0.96
N VAL A 413 10.78 -6.50 0.08
CA VAL A 413 10.23 -6.37 -1.28
C VAL A 413 10.48 -7.65 -2.08
N LEU A 414 11.70 -8.19 -2.07
CA LEU A 414 11.96 -9.48 -2.72
C LEU A 414 11.18 -10.63 -2.09
N GLU A 415 11.12 -10.72 -0.76
CA GLU A 415 10.36 -11.76 -0.07
C GLU A 415 8.88 -11.73 -0.46
N SER A 416 8.29 -10.55 -0.60
CA SER A 416 6.90 -10.37 -1.06
C SER A 416 6.69 -10.89 -2.49
N ARG A 417 7.73 -10.85 -3.34
CA ARG A 417 7.68 -11.41 -4.70
C ARG A 417 7.85 -12.94 -4.71
N ILE A 418 8.75 -13.47 -3.87
CA ILE A 418 9.00 -14.93 -3.73
C ILE A 418 7.80 -15.62 -3.08
N PHE A 419 7.21 -15.00 -2.06
CA PHE A 419 6.10 -15.55 -1.29
C PHE A 419 4.87 -14.62 -1.33
N PRO A 420 4.14 -14.54 -2.46
CA PRO A 420 3.02 -13.62 -2.63
C PRO A 420 1.91 -13.77 -1.57
N LEU A 421 1.71 -14.97 -1.03
CA LEU A 421 0.70 -15.25 0.00
C LEU A 421 0.99 -14.56 1.35
N ARG A 422 2.25 -14.17 1.60
CA ARG A 422 2.68 -13.46 2.80
C ARG A 422 3.05 -12.01 2.50
N ALA A 423 2.89 -11.58 1.26
CA ALA A 423 3.21 -10.23 0.82
C ALA A 423 2.34 -9.21 1.57
N ARG A 424 2.97 -8.10 1.94
CA ARG A 424 2.23 -6.93 2.42
C ARG A 424 1.37 -6.38 1.28
N SER A 425 0.11 -6.09 1.58
CA SER A 425 -0.77 -5.34 0.69
C SER A 425 -0.22 -3.93 0.43
N SER A 426 -0.60 -3.33 -0.70
CA SER A 426 -0.27 -1.94 -1.03
C SER A 426 -0.65 -0.97 0.12
N ARG A 427 -1.76 -1.23 0.82
CA ARG A 427 -2.18 -0.45 1.99
C ARG A 427 -1.17 -0.52 3.13
N GLN A 428 -0.61 -1.69 3.44
CA GLN A 428 0.38 -1.85 4.51
C GLN A 428 1.72 -1.17 4.18
N TRP A 429 2.06 -1.08 2.89
CA TRP A 429 3.22 -0.34 2.43
C TRP A 429 3.04 1.18 2.53
N ASN A 430 1.82 1.70 2.31
CA ASN A 430 1.58 3.12 2.06
C ASN A 430 0.71 3.86 3.08
N VAL A 431 -0.02 3.18 3.97
CA VAL A 431 -0.91 3.83 4.93
C VAL A 431 -0.25 3.95 6.30
N ILE A 432 -0.26 5.17 6.83
CA ILE A 432 0.07 5.46 8.22
C ILE A 432 -1.05 4.87 9.07
N ASP A 433 -0.76 3.77 9.77
CA ASP A 433 -1.74 3.12 10.63
C ASP A 433 -1.99 3.98 11.87
N THR A 434 -2.98 4.88 11.79
CA THR A 434 -3.37 5.76 12.90
C THR A 434 -4.17 5.02 13.97
N ASN A 435 -4.63 3.80 13.67
CA ASN A 435 -5.38 2.95 14.58
C ASN A 435 -4.96 1.50 14.35
N ALA A 436 -4.10 0.95 15.22
CA ALA A 436 -3.73 -0.48 15.25
C ALA A 436 -4.93 -1.47 15.39
N ARG A 437 -6.16 -0.97 15.44
CA ARG A 437 -7.43 -1.70 15.40
C ARG A 437 -8.08 -1.77 14.01
N SER A 438 -7.50 -1.11 13.00
CA SER A 438 -7.89 -1.26 11.60
C SER A 438 -7.47 -2.65 11.13
N THR A 439 -8.35 -3.62 11.32
CA THR A 439 -8.13 -5.02 11.00
C THR A 439 -7.80 -5.23 9.52
N PHE A 440 -6.91 -6.20 9.29
CA PHE A 440 -6.59 -6.80 8.00
C PHE A 440 -7.85 -7.05 7.16
N ASN A 441 -7.72 -6.97 5.83
CA ASN A 441 -8.74 -7.48 4.91
C ASN A 441 -9.04 -8.95 5.32
N PRO A 442 -10.25 -9.25 5.80
CA PRO A 442 -10.58 -10.59 6.32
C PRO A 442 -10.67 -11.64 5.20
N LEU A 443 -10.69 -11.18 3.94
CA LEU A 443 -10.69 -12.03 2.78
C LEU A 443 -9.25 -12.37 2.42
N PHE A 444 -8.82 -13.59 2.77
CA PHE A 444 -7.59 -14.19 2.24
C PHE A 444 -7.79 -14.49 0.75
N LEU A 445 -7.59 -13.48 -0.09
CA LEU A 445 -7.74 -13.62 -1.54
C LEU A 445 -6.34 -13.83 -2.14
N PRO A 446 -6.12 -14.91 -2.91
CA PRO A 446 -4.84 -15.08 -3.60
C PRO A 446 -4.64 -13.93 -4.61
N SER A 447 -3.40 -13.44 -4.72
CA SER A 447 -3.01 -12.33 -5.62
C SER A 447 -3.24 -12.62 -7.12
N LEU A 448 -3.49 -13.89 -7.46
CA LEU A 448 -3.96 -14.32 -8.77
C LEU A 448 -5.42 -14.69 -8.60
N ALA A 449 -6.33 -14.00 -9.31
CA ALA A 449 -7.73 -14.34 -9.33
C ALA A 449 -7.87 -15.83 -9.67
N PRO A 450 -8.37 -16.69 -8.76
CA PRO A 450 -8.70 -18.07 -9.10
C PRO A 450 -9.62 -18.04 -10.32
N LYS A 451 -9.67 -19.11 -11.10
CA LYS A 451 -10.85 -19.36 -11.95
C LYS A 451 -12.02 -19.58 -11.00
N SER A 452 -12.61 -18.46 -10.56
CA SER A 452 -13.72 -18.40 -9.65
C SER A 452 -14.89 -19.09 -10.32
N GLN A 453 -15.72 -19.75 -9.51
CA GLN A 453 -16.88 -20.47 -10.01
C GLN A 453 -17.88 -19.54 -10.72
N GLY A 454 -17.76 -18.22 -10.63
CA GLY A 454 -18.71 -17.26 -11.21
C GLY A 454 -19.35 -16.44 -10.12
N PHE A 455 -20.56 -15.94 -10.38
CA PHE A 455 -21.33 -15.17 -9.40
C PHE A 455 -22.79 -15.65 -9.30
N THR A 456 -23.42 -15.33 -8.17
CA THR A 456 -24.86 -15.50 -7.93
C THR A 456 -25.54 -14.15 -8.08
N ALA A 457 -26.56 -14.05 -8.93
CA ALA A 457 -27.37 -12.85 -9.03
C ALA A 457 -28.48 -12.89 -7.97
N VAL A 458 -28.58 -11.85 -7.15
CA VAL A 458 -29.59 -11.69 -6.12
C VAL A 458 -30.50 -10.52 -6.50
N ILE A 459 -31.76 -10.84 -6.77
CA ILE A 459 -32.78 -9.88 -7.24
C ILE A 459 -33.84 -9.73 -6.16
N LEU A 460 -33.97 -8.55 -5.57
CA LEU A 460 -35.08 -8.23 -4.68
C LEU A 460 -36.22 -7.65 -5.51
N THR A 461 -37.41 -8.25 -5.42
CA THR A 461 -38.57 -7.81 -6.19
C THR A 461 -39.79 -7.54 -5.34
N TYR A 462 -40.55 -6.50 -5.72
CA TYR A 462 -41.83 -6.16 -5.13
C TYR A 462 -42.83 -5.74 -6.22
N ASP A 463 -43.74 -6.64 -6.59
CA ASP A 463 -44.86 -6.39 -7.51
C ASP A 463 -44.48 -5.94 -8.94
N ARG A 464 -43.29 -6.32 -9.44
CA ARG A 464 -42.78 -6.00 -10.80
C ARG A 464 -42.41 -7.24 -11.61
N VAL A 465 -43.39 -8.11 -11.83
CA VAL A 465 -43.17 -9.45 -12.43
C VAL A 465 -42.64 -9.38 -13.87
N GLU A 466 -43.14 -8.45 -14.69
CA GLU A 466 -42.73 -8.33 -16.10
C GLU A 466 -41.26 -7.92 -16.25
N SER A 467 -40.84 -6.86 -15.55
CA SER A 467 -39.44 -6.39 -15.52
C SER A 467 -38.51 -7.45 -14.94
N LEU A 468 -38.94 -8.17 -13.90
CA LEU A 468 -38.21 -9.30 -13.32
C LEU A 468 -37.95 -10.40 -14.36
N PHE A 469 -38.96 -10.78 -15.15
CA PHE A 469 -38.80 -11.84 -16.15
C PHE A 469 -37.84 -11.44 -17.25
N LEU A 470 -37.92 -10.19 -17.72
CA LEU A 470 -36.98 -9.66 -18.71
C LEU A 470 -35.55 -9.64 -18.16
N LEU A 471 -35.38 -9.23 -16.91
CA LEU A 471 -34.08 -9.23 -16.24
C LEU A 471 -33.49 -10.63 -16.11
N ILE A 472 -34.30 -11.61 -15.69
CA ILE A 472 -33.87 -13.02 -15.56
C ILE A 472 -33.35 -13.57 -16.91
N GLN A 473 -34.05 -13.27 -18.01
CA GLN A 473 -33.62 -13.71 -19.35
C GLN A 473 -32.26 -13.10 -19.74
N LYS A 474 -32.03 -11.81 -19.44
CA LYS A 474 -30.75 -11.13 -19.72
C LYS A 474 -29.61 -11.65 -18.87
N LEU A 475 -29.87 -11.93 -17.59
CA LEU A 475 -28.85 -12.50 -16.69
C LEU A 475 -28.47 -13.92 -17.12
N ALA A 476 -29.45 -14.73 -17.54
CA ALA A 476 -29.24 -16.13 -17.87
C ALA A 476 -28.23 -16.40 -19.00
N VAL A 477 -27.99 -15.41 -19.87
CA VAL A 477 -27.01 -15.51 -20.97
C VAL A 477 -25.60 -15.06 -20.58
N VAL A 478 -25.38 -14.54 -19.37
CA VAL A 478 -24.06 -14.11 -18.89
C VAL A 478 -23.18 -15.34 -18.64
N PRO A 479 -21.97 -15.43 -19.26
CA PRO A 479 -21.11 -16.59 -19.14
C PRO A 479 -20.75 -16.93 -17.68
N SER A 480 -20.37 -15.92 -16.91
CA SER A 480 -19.92 -16.06 -15.52
C SER A 480 -21.05 -16.22 -14.49
N LEU A 481 -22.32 -16.18 -14.89
CA LEU A 481 -23.45 -16.40 -13.97
C LEU A 481 -23.57 -17.88 -13.61
N GLN A 482 -23.68 -18.19 -12.31
CA GLN A 482 -23.94 -19.54 -11.82
C GLN A 482 -25.40 -19.79 -11.45
N SER A 483 -26.01 -18.88 -10.69
CA SER A 483 -27.37 -19.06 -10.20
C SER A 483 -28.07 -17.72 -9.98
N ILE A 484 -29.40 -17.74 -10.03
CA ILE A 484 -30.25 -16.60 -9.75
C ILE A 484 -31.09 -16.90 -8.50
N LEU A 485 -31.03 -16.00 -7.52
CA LEU A 485 -31.86 -16.00 -6.33
C LEU A 485 -32.80 -14.80 -6.38
N VAL A 486 -34.10 -15.07 -6.52
CA VAL A 486 -35.16 -14.07 -6.46
C VAL A 486 -35.69 -14.00 -5.03
N ILE A 487 -35.55 -12.83 -4.41
CA ILE A 487 -36.06 -12.53 -3.09
C ILE A 487 -37.40 -11.82 -3.28
N TRP A 488 -38.46 -12.58 -3.07
CA TRP A 488 -39.83 -12.14 -3.25
C TRP A 488 -40.30 -11.39 -2.01
N ASN A 489 -40.31 -10.06 -2.10
CA ASN A 489 -40.54 -9.18 -0.95
C ASN A 489 -42.01 -8.85 -0.68
N ASN A 490 -42.93 -9.45 -1.44
CA ASN A 490 -44.37 -9.21 -1.31
C ASN A 490 -45.03 -10.31 -0.45
N GLN A 491 -45.58 -9.93 0.71
CA GLN A 491 -46.27 -10.86 1.62
C GLN A 491 -47.74 -11.05 1.24
N LYS A 492 -48.33 -10.09 0.52
CA LYS A 492 -49.75 -10.10 0.14
C LYS A 492 -50.02 -10.98 -1.09
N LYS A 493 -49.05 -11.04 -2.00
CA LYS A 493 -49.12 -11.84 -3.23
C LYS A 493 -48.06 -12.94 -3.17
N SER A 494 -48.46 -14.19 -3.45
CA SER A 494 -47.50 -15.29 -3.62
C SER A 494 -46.70 -15.10 -4.92
N PRO A 495 -45.46 -15.58 -5.00
CA PRO A 495 -44.72 -15.60 -6.25
C PRO A 495 -45.51 -16.37 -7.33
N PRO A 496 -45.39 -15.98 -8.62
CA PRO A 496 -46.01 -16.72 -9.72
C PRO A 496 -45.61 -18.20 -9.70
N HIS A 497 -46.45 -19.05 -10.29
CA HIS A 497 -46.10 -20.46 -10.44
C HIS A 497 -44.80 -20.60 -11.25
N LEU A 498 -43.94 -21.56 -10.90
CA LEU A 498 -42.63 -21.74 -11.52
C LEU A 498 -42.70 -21.94 -13.05
N SER A 499 -43.81 -22.48 -13.56
CA SER A 499 -44.03 -22.63 -15.02
C SER A 499 -44.18 -21.31 -15.77
N THR A 500 -44.51 -20.21 -15.07
CA THR A 500 -44.67 -18.88 -15.67
C THR A 500 -43.34 -18.15 -15.78
N PHE A 501 -42.31 -18.58 -15.03
CA PHE A 501 -40.98 -18.01 -15.14
C PHE A 501 -40.32 -18.37 -16.47
N PRO A 502 -39.43 -17.51 -17.00
CA PRO A 502 -38.68 -17.81 -18.21
C PRO A 502 -37.91 -19.13 -18.11
N SER A 503 -37.98 -19.95 -19.17
CA SER A 503 -37.17 -21.15 -19.27
C SER A 503 -35.71 -20.78 -19.50
N ILE A 504 -34.86 -21.01 -18.50
CA ILE A 504 -33.43 -20.68 -18.52
C ILE A 504 -32.57 -21.90 -18.22
N SER A 505 -31.31 -21.88 -18.67
CA SER A 505 -30.35 -22.98 -18.44
C SER A 505 -29.70 -22.93 -17.06
N LYS A 506 -29.77 -21.78 -16.37
CA LYS A 506 -29.15 -21.55 -15.05
C LYS A 506 -30.14 -21.85 -13.92
N PRO A 507 -29.70 -22.39 -12.77
CA PRO A 507 -30.54 -22.56 -11.59
C PRO A 507 -31.24 -21.27 -11.14
N LEU A 508 -32.56 -21.33 -10.99
CA LEU A 508 -33.40 -20.26 -10.44
C LEU A 508 -34.02 -20.71 -9.11
N LYS A 509 -33.84 -19.92 -8.06
CA LYS A 509 -34.45 -20.13 -6.74
C LYS A 509 -35.28 -18.92 -6.34
N ILE A 510 -36.42 -19.17 -5.70
CA ILE A 510 -37.33 -18.11 -5.23
C ILE A 510 -37.48 -18.27 -3.72
N ARG A 511 -37.27 -17.18 -2.99
CA ARG A 511 -37.45 -17.10 -1.54
C ARG A 511 -38.40 -15.97 -1.18
N GLN A 512 -39.57 -16.32 -0.64
CA GLN A 512 -40.51 -15.35 -0.11
C GLN A 512 -40.11 -14.93 1.29
N THR A 513 -40.01 -13.62 1.50
CA THR A 513 -39.61 -13.03 2.78
C THR A 513 -40.81 -12.88 3.71
N LYS A 514 -40.55 -12.87 5.02
CA LYS A 514 -41.58 -12.70 6.06
C LYS A 514 -42.13 -11.28 6.11
N GLU A 515 -41.32 -10.28 5.77
CA GLU A 515 -41.62 -8.85 5.83
C GLU A 515 -40.98 -8.13 4.65
N ASN A 516 -41.61 -7.06 4.16
CA ASN A 516 -41.09 -6.20 3.11
C ASN A 516 -39.98 -5.30 3.66
N LYS A 517 -38.73 -5.75 3.57
CA LYS A 517 -37.52 -5.01 3.99
C LYS A 517 -36.51 -4.94 2.85
N LEU A 518 -35.85 -3.79 2.67
CA LEU A 518 -34.81 -3.65 1.65
C LEU A 518 -33.57 -4.49 1.98
N SER A 519 -33.19 -4.59 3.26
CA SER A 519 -32.03 -5.36 3.72
C SER A 519 -32.13 -6.87 3.45
N ASN A 520 -33.32 -7.39 3.13
CA ASN A 520 -33.53 -8.80 2.80
C ASN A 520 -32.61 -9.30 1.67
N ARG A 521 -32.14 -8.41 0.78
CA ARG A 521 -31.18 -8.72 -0.29
C ARG A 521 -29.77 -9.06 0.17
N PHE A 522 -29.42 -8.69 1.40
CA PHE A 522 -28.10 -8.94 1.97
C PHE A 522 -28.07 -10.09 2.97
N TYR A 523 -29.19 -10.79 3.17
CA TYR A 523 -29.20 -11.94 4.05
C TYR A 523 -28.33 -13.07 3.45
N PRO A 524 -27.49 -13.76 4.25
CA PRO A 524 -26.60 -14.81 3.77
C PRO A 524 -27.38 -16.11 3.56
N TYR A 525 -28.22 -16.14 2.51
CA TYR A 525 -29.02 -17.28 2.14
C TYR A 525 -28.14 -18.49 1.77
N PRO A 526 -28.52 -19.72 2.17
CA PRO A 526 -27.77 -20.93 1.83
C PRO A 526 -27.72 -21.23 0.33
N GLU A 527 -28.63 -20.65 -0.47
CA GLU A 527 -28.60 -20.74 -1.94
C GLU A 527 -27.44 -19.96 -2.57
N ILE A 528 -26.76 -19.09 -1.82
CA ILE A 528 -25.62 -18.31 -2.31
C ILE A 528 -24.34 -19.11 -2.08
N GLU A 529 -23.98 -19.92 -3.08
CA GLU A 529 -22.80 -20.79 -3.02
C GLU A 529 -21.51 -20.05 -3.46
N THR A 530 -21.63 -19.13 -4.41
CA THR A 530 -20.51 -18.36 -4.97
C THR A 530 -19.95 -17.31 -4.01
N GLU A 531 -18.67 -16.97 -4.17
CA GLU A 531 -18.04 -15.88 -3.40
C GLU A 531 -18.51 -14.50 -3.84
N ALA A 532 -18.67 -14.30 -5.16
CA ALA A 532 -19.22 -13.09 -5.75
C ALA A 532 -20.75 -13.11 -5.71
N ILE A 533 -21.34 -11.99 -5.30
CA ILE A 533 -22.78 -11.72 -5.41
C ILE A 533 -22.95 -10.51 -6.31
N LEU A 534 -23.81 -10.61 -7.33
CA LEU A 534 -24.36 -9.46 -8.03
C LEU A 534 -25.71 -9.12 -7.39
N THR A 535 -25.79 -8.00 -6.65
CA THR A 535 -27.10 -7.44 -6.29
C THR A 535 -27.59 -6.53 -7.40
N ILE A 536 -28.83 -6.75 -7.83
CA ILE A 536 -29.45 -5.99 -8.92
C ILE A 536 -30.92 -5.71 -8.64
N ASP A 537 -31.36 -4.48 -8.89
CA ASP A 537 -32.77 -4.09 -8.77
C ASP A 537 -33.60 -4.68 -9.94
N ASP A 538 -34.87 -4.97 -9.67
CA ASP A 538 -35.77 -5.67 -10.59
C ASP A 538 -36.19 -4.87 -11.83
N ASP A 539 -35.79 -3.59 -11.91
CA ASP A 539 -36.02 -2.68 -13.03
C ASP A 539 -34.75 -2.35 -13.85
N ILE A 540 -33.60 -2.94 -13.51
CA ILE A 540 -32.31 -2.68 -14.21
C ILE A 540 -32.14 -3.59 -15.42
N ILE A 541 -32.96 -3.35 -16.45
CA ILE A 541 -32.98 -4.17 -17.67
C ILE A 541 -31.98 -3.74 -18.74
N MET A 542 -31.18 -2.70 -18.53
CA MET A 542 -30.39 -2.07 -19.61
C MET A 542 -28.89 -2.40 -19.61
N LEU A 543 -28.43 -3.17 -18.63
CA LEU A 543 -27.06 -3.69 -18.63
C LEU A 543 -26.91 -4.77 -19.70
N THR A 544 -25.83 -4.72 -20.47
CA THR A 544 -25.50 -5.74 -21.46
C THR A 544 -24.81 -6.94 -20.82
N THR A 545 -24.78 -8.05 -21.54
CA THR A 545 -24.05 -9.25 -21.13
C THR A 545 -22.56 -8.96 -20.90
N ASP A 546 -21.95 -8.20 -21.81
CA ASP A 546 -20.54 -7.80 -21.71
C ASP A 546 -20.28 -6.90 -20.51
N GLU A 547 -21.15 -5.91 -20.23
CA GLU A 547 -21.01 -5.02 -19.07
C GLU A 547 -21.02 -5.81 -17.76
N LEU A 548 -21.90 -6.82 -17.64
CA LEU A 548 -22.00 -7.68 -16.46
C LEU A 548 -20.80 -8.61 -16.30
N ASP A 549 -20.38 -9.28 -17.39
CA ASP A 549 -19.23 -10.18 -17.35
C ASP A 549 -17.94 -9.41 -17.04
N PHE A 550 -17.75 -8.22 -17.64
CA PHE A 550 -16.62 -7.35 -17.32
C PHE A 550 -16.66 -6.85 -15.86
N GLY A 551 -17.82 -6.45 -15.36
CA GLY A 551 -17.97 -6.04 -13.95
C GLY A 551 -17.54 -7.14 -12.98
N TYR A 552 -17.86 -8.39 -13.30
CA TYR A 552 -17.41 -9.55 -12.54
C TYR A 552 -15.89 -9.77 -12.66
N GLU A 553 -15.30 -9.65 -13.84
CA GLU A 553 -13.84 -9.75 -14.00
C GLU A 553 -13.08 -8.67 -13.21
N VAL A 554 -13.60 -7.43 -13.18
CA VAL A 554 -13.03 -6.38 -12.33
C VAL A 554 -13.18 -6.74 -10.85
N TRP A 555 -14.33 -7.26 -10.43
CA TRP A 555 -14.50 -7.73 -9.06
C TRP A 555 -13.51 -8.84 -8.68
N ARG A 556 -13.15 -9.73 -9.62
CA ARG A 556 -12.13 -10.77 -9.37
C ARG A 556 -10.74 -10.19 -9.09
N GLU A 557 -10.42 -9.01 -9.62
CA GLU A 557 -9.17 -8.29 -9.32
C GLU A 557 -9.25 -7.50 -8.00
N PHE A 558 -10.46 -7.15 -7.56
CA PHE A 558 -10.71 -6.36 -6.36
C PHE A 558 -11.83 -6.96 -5.47
N PRO A 559 -11.68 -8.19 -4.94
CA PRO A 559 -12.81 -8.92 -4.36
C PRO A 559 -13.26 -8.37 -3.00
N ASP A 560 -12.42 -7.56 -2.35
CA ASP A 560 -12.72 -6.83 -1.12
C ASP A 560 -13.47 -5.51 -1.36
N HIS A 561 -13.65 -5.09 -2.62
CA HIS A 561 -14.34 -3.87 -2.98
C HIS A 561 -15.82 -4.13 -3.33
N ILE A 562 -16.62 -3.06 -3.28
CA ILE A 562 -17.89 -3.00 -4.01
C ILE A 562 -17.55 -2.51 -5.42
N VAL A 563 -17.86 -3.32 -6.43
CA VAL A 563 -17.59 -3.04 -7.83
C VAL A 563 -18.90 -2.90 -8.57
N GLY A 564 -19.19 -1.77 -9.20
CA GLY A 564 -20.50 -1.62 -9.85
C GLY A 564 -20.64 -0.36 -10.69
N PHE A 565 -21.87 -0.14 -11.14
CA PHE A 565 -22.14 0.80 -12.23
C PHE A 565 -22.69 2.16 -11.73
N PRO A 566 -23.76 2.22 -10.91
CA PRO A 566 -24.31 3.49 -10.45
C PRO A 566 -23.45 4.06 -9.31
N SER A 567 -22.80 5.19 -9.54
CA SER A 567 -21.89 5.82 -8.56
C SER A 567 -22.47 7.09 -7.94
N ARG A 568 -22.15 7.36 -6.68
CA ARG A 568 -22.58 8.54 -5.90
C ARG A 568 -21.46 9.09 -5.02
N ILE A 569 -21.65 10.30 -4.50
CA ILE A 569 -20.66 10.98 -3.67
C ILE A 569 -21.28 11.53 -2.37
N HIS A 570 -20.50 11.51 -1.29
CA HIS A 570 -20.80 12.23 -0.06
C HIS A 570 -20.07 13.57 -0.07
N VAL A 571 -20.75 14.64 0.35
CA VAL A 571 -20.18 16.00 0.37
C VAL A 571 -20.38 16.58 1.76
N TRP A 572 -19.36 17.29 2.25
CA TRP A 572 -19.48 18.07 3.48
C TRP A 572 -20.09 19.43 3.15
N ASP A 573 -21.21 19.76 3.80
CA ASP A 573 -21.76 21.11 3.72
C ASP A 573 -21.24 21.96 4.88
N ASN A 574 -20.48 22.98 4.53
CA ASN A 574 -19.91 23.95 5.47
C ASN A 574 -20.98 24.82 6.17
N VAL A 575 -22.17 24.96 5.59
CA VAL A 575 -23.25 25.78 6.17
C VAL A 575 -23.98 25.01 7.25
N THR A 576 -24.45 23.80 6.93
CA THR A 576 -25.19 22.97 7.90
C THR A 576 -24.29 22.17 8.83
N MET A 577 -22.97 22.11 8.57
CA MET A 577 -21.99 21.32 9.31
C MET A 577 -22.40 19.85 9.39
N ARG A 578 -22.90 19.33 8.27
CA ARG A 578 -23.38 17.94 8.12
C ARG A 578 -22.91 17.36 6.79
N TRP A 579 -22.86 16.04 6.76
CA TRP A 579 -22.63 15.30 5.52
C TRP A 579 -23.93 15.17 4.73
N HIS A 580 -23.85 15.33 3.41
CA HIS A 580 -24.97 15.19 2.50
C HIS A 580 -24.68 14.17 1.40
N TYR A 581 -25.76 13.56 0.91
CA TYR A 581 -25.75 12.69 -0.25
C TYR A 581 -25.91 13.55 -1.51
N GLU A 582 -24.99 13.38 -2.45
CA GLU A 582 -25.04 14.06 -3.74
C GLU A 582 -25.25 13.04 -4.87
N SER A 583 -26.24 13.33 -5.71
CA SER A 583 -26.60 12.54 -6.89
C SER A 583 -26.00 13.05 -8.19
N GLU A 584 -25.39 14.24 -8.18
CA GLU A 584 -24.68 14.78 -9.33
C GLU A 584 -23.56 13.85 -9.81
N TRP A 585 -23.43 13.76 -11.13
CA TRP A 585 -22.51 12.85 -11.80
C TRP A 585 -21.13 13.49 -11.96
N THR A 586 -20.40 13.57 -10.86
CA THR A 586 -19.02 14.04 -10.87
C THR A 586 -18.05 12.92 -11.28
N ASN A 587 -16.80 13.27 -11.57
CA ASN A 587 -15.73 12.28 -11.77
C ASN A 587 -15.26 11.67 -10.44
N GLN A 588 -15.69 12.27 -9.32
CA GLN A 588 -15.38 11.84 -7.98
C GLN A 588 -16.52 10.97 -7.45
N ILE A 589 -16.17 9.83 -6.89
CA ILE A 589 -17.16 8.90 -6.32
C ILE A 589 -16.70 8.49 -4.95
N SER A 590 -17.64 8.11 -4.09
CA SER A 590 -17.34 7.52 -2.79
C SER A 590 -18.25 6.34 -2.45
N MET A 591 -19.28 6.13 -3.26
CA MET A 591 -20.26 5.06 -3.09
C MET A 591 -20.61 4.48 -4.46
N VAL A 592 -20.85 3.17 -4.49
CA VAL A 592 -21.47 2.46 -5.61
C VAL A 592 -22.77 1.84 -5.10
N LEU A 593 -23.88 2.12 -5.77
CA LEU A 593 -25.19 1.67 -5.33
C LEU A 593 -25.34 0.18 -5.59
N THR A 594 -25.79 -0.57 -4.58
CA THR A 594 -25.96 -2.03 -4.64
C THR A 594 -27.10 -2.48 -5.55
N GLY A 595 -27.89 -1.55 -6.09
CA GLY A 595 -28.91 -1.84 -7.11
C GLY A 595 -28.33 -2.32 -8.45
N ALA A 596 -27.01 -2.20 -8.66
CA ALA A 596 -26.29 -2.91 -9.71
C ALA A 596 -24.80 -2.95 -9.34
N ALA A 597 -24.42 -3.87 -8.47
CA ALA A 597 -23.04 -4.02 -8.00
C ALA A 597 -22.68 -5.45 -7.61
N PHE A 598 -21.40 -5.77 -7.77
CA PHE A 598 -20.73 -6.95 -7.29
C PHE A 598 -20.08 -6.70 -5.93
N HIS A 599 -20.24 -7.64 -5.01
CA HIS A 599 -19.55 -7.64 -3.73
C HIS A 599 -19.37 -9.07 -3.22
N HIS A 600 -18.41 -9.27 -2.31
CA HIS A 600 -18.16 -10.58 -1.71
C HIS A 600 -19.28 -10.99 -0.73
N LYS A 601 -19.68 -12.27 -0.71
CA LYS A 601 -20.71 -12.81 0.20
C LYS A 601 -20.46 -12.54 1.69
N TYR A 602 -19.20 -12.35 2.05
CA TYR A 602 -18.78 -11.93 3.39
C TYR A 602 -19.41 -10.58 3.79
N TRP A 603 -19.55 -9.63 2.87
CA TRP A 603 -20.16 -8.34 3.18
C TRP A 603 -21.65 -8.47 3.48
N SER A 604 -22.36 -9.37 2.79
CA SER A 604 -23.74 -9.75 3.13
C SER A 604 -23.85 -10.35 4.55
N HIS A 605 -22.91 -11.24 4.92
CA HIS A 605 -22.84 -11.79 6.26
C HIS A 605 -22.57 -10.70 7.32
N MET A 606 -21.60 -9.82 7.09
CA MET A 606 -21.26 -8.72 8.00
C MET A 606 -22.40 -7.72 8.12
N TYR A 607 -23.08 -7.41 7.01
CA TYR A 607 -24.25 -6.53 7.01
C TYR A 607 -25.36 -7.09 7.89
N THR A 608 -25.59 -8.41 7.81
CA THR A 608 -26.67 -9.06 8.54
C THR A 608 -26.35 -9.25 10.03
N HIS A 609 -25.12 -9.65 10.36
CA HIS A 609 -24.79 -10.12 11.72
C HIS A 609 -23.87 -9.20 12.52
N ALA A 610 -23.19 -8.25 11.87
CA ALA A 610 -22.12 -7.45 12.48
C ALA A 610 -22.20 -5.95 12.12
N MET A 611 -23.35 -5.47 11.63
CA MET A 611 -23.54 -4.05 11.36
C MET A 611 -23.50 -3.26 12.68
N PRO A 612 -22.69 -2.20 12.78
CA PRO A 612 -22.56 -1.44 14.02
C PRO A 612 -23.81 -0.64 14.41
N GLY A 613 -24.03 -0.53 15.72
CA GLY A 613 -25.11 0.29 16.29
C GLY A 613 -26.49 -0.18 15.86
N ASP A 614 -27.36 0.78 15.53
CA ASP A 614 -28.74 0.56 15.06
C ASP A 614 -28.88 0.82 13.56
N ILE A 615 -27.78 0.79 12.79
CA ILE A 615 -27.78 1.15 11.36
C ILE A 615 -28.73 0.26 10.57
N LYS A 616 -28.71 -1.06 10.81
CA LYS A 616 -29.57 -2.00 10.10
C LYS A 616 -31.05 -1.77 10.46
N ASP A 617 -31.35 -1.55 11.74
CA ASP A 617 -32.70 -1.28 12.20
C ASP A 617 -33.23 0.04 11.59
N TRP A 618 -32.39 1.08 11.55
CA TRP A 618 -32.69 2.34 10.88
C TRP A 618 -33.03 2.15 9.40
N VAL A 619 -32.23 1.36 8.66
CA VAL A 619 -32.49 1.04 7.24
C VAL A 619 -33.82 0.31 7.07
N ASP A 620 -34.11 -0.66 7.94
CA ASP A 620 -35.33 -1.46 7.88
C ASP A 620 -36.58 -0.65 8.22
N GLU A 621 -36.49 0.29 9.16
CA GLU A 621 -37.59 1.19 9.56
C GLU A 621 -37.89 2.27 8.51
N HIS A 622 -36.84 2.82 7.88
CA HIS A 622 -36.98 3.92 6.92
C HIS A 622 -37.14 3.44 5.47
N MET A 623 -36.96 2.14 5.20
CA MET A 623 -37.03 1.56 3.86
C MET A 623 -36.14 2.30 2.84
N ASN A 624 -34.93 2.68 3.27
CA ASN A 624 -33.98 3.46 2.48
C ASN A 624 -32.54 3.22 2.99
N CYS A 625 -31.55 3.66 2.22
CA CYS A 625 -30.13 3.71 2.59
C CYS A 625 -29.43 2.36 2.84
N GLU A 626 -29.99 1.26 2.36
CA GLU A 626 -29.37 -0.06 2.50
C GLU A 626 -28.04 -0.14 1.74
N ASP A 627 -27.98 0.52 0.57
CA ASP A 627 -26.79 0.68 -0.26
C ASP A 627 -25.72 1.55 0.42
N ILE A 628 -26.11 2.67 1.03
CA ILE A 628 -25.24 3.56 1.80
C ILE A 628 -24.65 2.80 2.99
N ALA A 629 -25.48 2.07 3.74
CA ALA A 629 -25.03 1.27 4.88
C ALA A 629 -24.00 0.21 4.45
N MET A 630 -24.21 -0.44 3.30
CA MET A 630 -23.24 -1.40 2.75
C MET A 630 -21.91 -0.71 2.39
N ASN A 631 -21.94 0.45 1.74
CA ASN A 631 -20.72 1.21 1.43
C ASN A 631 -19.99 1.66 2.69
N PHE A 632 -20.70 2.12 3.73
CA PHE A 632 -20.11 2.47 5.02
C PHE A 632 -19.43 1.27 5.69
N LEU A 633 -20.08 0.11 5.68
CA LEU A 633 -19.55 -1.12 6.26
C LEU A 633 -18.26 -1.54 5.57
N VAL A 634 -18.28 -1.65 4.24
CA VAL A 634 -17.12 -2.05 3.46
C VAL A 634 -15.99 -1.03 3.61
N ALA A 635 -16.28 0.27 3.42
CA ALA A 635 -15.27 1.33 3.53
C ALA A 635 -14.69 1.43 4.94
N ASN A 636 -15.47 1.16 5.99
CA ASN A 636 -14.93 1.20 7.35
C ASN A 636 -13.95 0.05 7.62
N ILE A 637 -14.23 -1.15 7.11
CA ILE A 637 -13.40 -2.35 7.30
C ILE A 637 -12.16 -2.29 6.40
N THR A 638 -12.35 -2.05 5.10
CA THR A 638 -11.26 -2.09 4.11
C THR A 638 -10.48 -0.78 4.02
N ASN A 639 -11.08 0.34 4.44
CA ASN A 639 -10.58 1.72 4.24
C ASN A 639 -10.29 2.05 2.76
N ASN A 640 -10.90 1.30 1.86
CA ASN A 640 -10.81 1.47 0.42
C ASN A 640 -12.12 2.07 -0.12
N PRO A 641 -12.05 2.95 -1.14
CA PRO A 641 -13.23 3.42 -1.85
C PRO A 641 -13.81 2.30 -2.74
N PRO A 642 -15.06 2.40 -3.20
CA PRO A 642 -15.61 1.45 -4.17
C PRO A 642 -15.02 1.66 -5.57
N ILE A 643 -15.21 0.68 -6.47
CA ILE A 643 -14.75 0.75 -7.86
C ILE A 643 -15.94 0.91 -8.80
N LYS A 644 -15.88 1.97 -9.62
CA LYS A 644 -16.81 2.15 -10.73
C LYS A 644 -16.33 1.42 -11.96
N VAL A 645 -17.24 0.74 -12.64
CA VAL A 645 -17.01 0.14 -13.95
C VAL A 645 -17.81 0.87 -15.03
N THR A 646 -17.22 0.97 -16.23
CA THR A 646 -17.87 1.48 -17.46
C THR A 646 -18.30 2.96 -17.44
N PRO A 647 -18.45 3.62 -18.60
CA PRO A 647 -18.84 5.01 -18.66
C PRO A 647 -20.33 5.27 -18.36
N ARG A 648 -21.17 4.24 -18.20
CA ARG A 648 -22.63 4.39 -18.12
C ARG A 648 -23.01 5.23 -16.90
N LYS A 649 -23.51 6.44 -17.17
CA LYS A 649 -23.92 7.41 -16.13
C LYS A 649 -25.39 7.33 -15.79
N LYS A 650 -26.24 6.62 -16.54
CA LYS A 650 -27.67 6.55 -16.29
C LYS A 650 -28.18 5.13 -16.45
N PHE A 651 -29.04 4.73 -15.52
CA PHE A 651 -29.98 3.66 -15.71
C PHE A 651 -31.36 4.28 -15.91
N LYS A 652 -31.78 4.48 -17.17
CA LYS A 652 -33.13 4.96 -17.49
C LYS A 652 -34.02 3.74 -17.75
N CYS A 653 -35.04 3.54 -16.90
CA CYS A 653 -36.13 2.62 -17.19
C CYS A 653 -37.06 3.25 -18.24
N PRO A 654 -37.17 2.72 -19.47
CA PRO A 654 -38.01 3.30 -20.52
C PRO A 654 -39.51 3.14 -20.23
N GLU A 655 -39.89 2.11 -19.48
CA GLU A 655 -41.27 1.73 -19.15
C GLU A 655 -41.80 2.40 -17.87
N CYS A 656 -40.91 3.04 -17.11
CA CYS A 656 -41.23 3.71 -15.85
C CYS A 656 -41.67 5.16 -16.12
N THR A 657 -42.84 5.33 -16.75
CA THR A 657 -43.43 6.65 -17.06
C THR A 657 -44.33 7.21 -15.94
N ASN A 658 -44.44 6.53 -14.80
CA ASN A 658 -45.31 6.96 -13.70
C ASN A 658 -44.51 7.34 -12.43
N THR A 659 -45.06 8.32 -11.73
CA THR A 659 -44.70 8.99 -10.47
C THR A 659 -44.41 8.10 -9.24
N GLU A 660 -44.17 6.80 -9.40
CA GLU A 660 -43.97 5.81 -8.33
C GLU A 660 -42.52 5.34 -8.18
N MET A 661 -41.54 6.10 -8.68
CA MET A 661 -40.12 5.81 -8.43
C MET A 661 -39.69 6.42 -7.10
N LEU A 662 -39.22 5.60 -6.15
CA LEU A 662 -38.68 6.04 -4.85
C LEU A 662 -37.60 7.14 -5.01
N SER A 663 -36.79 7.06 -6.08
CA SER A 663 -35.73 8.03 -6.38
C SER A 663 -36.21 9.37 -6.94
N ALA A 664 -37.48 9.51 -7.31
CA ALA A 664 -38.05 10.76 -7.83
C ALA A 664 -38.62 11.67 -6.72
N ASP A 665 -38.71 11.18 -5.49
CA ASP A 665 -39.17 11.96 -4.34
C ASP A 665 -38.03 12.80 -3.72
N LEU A 666 -38.26 14.09 -3.51
CA LEU A 666 -37.33 14.99 -2.82
C LEU A 666 -37.09 14.56 -1.36
N ASN A 667 -38.06 13.89 -0.72
CA ASN A 667 -37.89 13.35 0.62
C ASN A 667 -36.89 12.19 0.63
N HIS A 668 -36.87 11.36 -0.41
CA HIS A 668 -35.92 10.25 -0.55
C HIS A 668 -34.46 10.74 -0.54
N MET A 669 -34.19 11.87 -1.19
CA MET A 669 -32.85 12.48 -1.21
C MET A 669 -32.45 13.06 0.16
N ARG A 670 -33.40 13.67 0.87
CA ARG A 670 -33.16 14.20 2.23
C ARG A 670 -32.88 13.06 3.23
N GLU A 671 -33.62 11.97 3.14
CA GLU A 671 -33.40 10.77 3.95
C GLU A 671 -32.01 10.20 3.72
N ARG A 672 -31.56 10.08 2.46
CA ARG A 672 -30.20 9.62 2.15
C ARG A 672 -29.13 10.51 2.77
N SER A 673 -29.28 11.84 2.73
CA SER A 673 -28.37 12.74 3.45
C SER A 673 -28.40 12.50 4.96
N ALA A 674 -29.58 12.31 5.55
CA ALA A 674 -29.72 12.00 6.97
C ALA A 674 -29.05 10.68 7.36
N CYS A 675 -29.12 9.67 6.49
CA CYS A 675 -28.42 8.38 6.67
C CYS A 675 -26.91 8.55 6.72
N ILE A 676 -26.31 9.29 5.78
CA ILE A 676 -24.85 9.52 5.77
C ILE A 676 -24.41 10.22 7.06
N ASP A 677 -25.12 11.28 7.46
CA ASP A 677 -24.82 12.03 8.67
C ASP A 677 -24.94 11.14 9.92
N ARG A 678 -26.02 10.36 10.04
CA ARG A 678 -26.23 9.43 11.16
C ARG A 678 -25.17 8.33 11.20
N PHE A 679 -24.91 7.65 10.09
CA PHE A 679 -23.97 6.54 10.05
C PHE A 679 -22.56 7.03 10.40
N SER A 680 -22.16 8.22 9.93
CA SER A 680 -20.87 8.82 10.28
C SER A 680 -20.70 9.04 11.79
N LYS A 681 -21.78 9.38 12.50
CA LYS A 681 -21.79 9.53 13.96
C LYS A 681 -21.65 8.19 14.67
N ILE A 682 -22.35 7.15 14.21
CA ILE A 682 -22.29 5.80 14.78
C ILE A 682 -20.88 5.19 14.62
N TYR A 683 -20.26 5.37 13.45
CA TYR A 683 -18.89 4.94 13.21
C TYR A 683 -17.83 5.84 13.90
N GLY A 684 -18.21 7.00 14.42
CA GLY A 684 -17.31 7.97 15.06
C GLY A 684 -16.35 8.70 14.10
N ARG A 685 -16.51 8.49 12.79
CA ARG A 685 -15.76 9.14 11.69
C ARG A 685 -16.52 9.01 10.38
N MET A 686 -16.08 9.72 9.34
CA MET A 686 -16.53 9.44 7.96
C MET A 686 -15.66 8.31 7.36
N PRO A 687 -16.18 7.09 7.16
CA PRO A 687 -15.41 6.00 6.56
C PRO A 687 -15.34 6.07 5.04
N LEU A 688 -16.32 6.72 4.38
CA LEU A 688 -16.34 6.85 2.92
C LEU A 688 -15.14 7.68 2.44
N ARG A 689 -14.53 7.26 1.34
CA ARG A 689 -13.38 7.95 0.72
C ARG A 689 -13.71 8.30 -0.72
N THR A 690 -13.37 9.52 -1.10
CA THR A 690 -13.54 9.98 -2.48
C THR A 690 -12.41 9.44 -3.35
N VAL A 691 -12.76 8.96 -4.55
CA VAL A 691 -11.84 8.44 -5.55
C VAL A 691 -12.22 8.91 -6.95
N GLU A 692 -11.21 9.09 -7.81
CA GLU A 692 -11.36 9.38 -9.25
C GLU A 692 -10.84 8.19 -10.06
N PHE A 693 -11.40 7.00 -9.81
CA PHE A 693 -10.99 5.76 -10.45
C PHE A 693 -12.19 5.08 -11.13
N ARG A 694 -11.97 4.62 -12.36
CA ARG A 694 -12.91 3.80 -13.13
C ARG A 694 -12.14 2.71 -13.86
N ALA A 695 -12.64 1.49 -13.79
CA ALA A 695 -12.14 0.38 -14.60
C ALA A 695 -12.89 0.32 -15.94
N ASP A 696 -12.11 0.24 -17.02
CA ASP A 696 -12.58 0.01 -18.39
C ASP A 696 -11.76 -1.13 -19.02
N PRO A 697 -12.30 -1.85 -20.03
CA PRO A 697 -11.53 -2.85 -20.77
C PRO A 697 -10.28 -2.25 -21.43
N VAL A 698 -9.22 -3.04 -21.62
CA VAL A 698 -7.92 -2.58 -22.15
C VAL A 698 -8.04 -1.82 -23.49
N LEU A 699 -8.90 -2.31 -24.40
CA LEU A 699 -9.11 -1.70 -25.73
C LEU A 699 -10.29 -0.72 -25.76
N PHE A 700 -10.69 -0.20 -24.60
CA PHE A 700 -11.80 0.74 -24.51
C PHE A 700 -11.51 2.02 -25.29
N ARG A 701 -12.42 2.37 -26.22
CA ARG A 701 -12.30 3.47 -27.20
C ARG A 701 -11.20 3.33 -28.25
N ASP A 702 -10.46 2.24 -28.27
CA ASP A 702 -9.49 2.01 -29.33
C ASP A 702 -10.17 1.59 -30.64
N ASN A 703 -9.63 2.07 -31.75
CA ASN A 703 -10.10 1.77 -33.10
C ASN A 703 -9.53 0.42 -33.58
N PHE A 704 -9.87 -0.66 -32.87
CA PHE A 704 -9.57 -2.04 -33.27
C PHE A 704 -10.81 -2.76 -33.82
N PRO A 705 -10.62 -3.74 -34.74
CA PRO A 705 -11.69 -4.62 -35.20
C PRO A 705 -12.38 -5.34 -34.04
N ASP A 706 -13.71 -5.44 -34.10
CA ASP A 706 -14.54 -6.07 -33.05
C ASP A 706 -14.13 -7.52 -32.73
N LYS A 707 -13.56 -8.24 -33.70
CA LYS A 707 -13.03 -9.60 -33.48
C LYS A 707 -11.88 -9.68 -32.47
N LEU A 708 -11.17 -8.57 -32.24
CA LEU A 708 -10.04 -8.49 -31.30
C LEU A 708 -10.45 -7.92 -29.93
N LYS A 709 -11.66 -7.37 -29.84
CA LYS A 709 -12.22 -6.84 -28.60
C LYS A 709 -13.02 -7.95 -27.91
N ARG A 710 -12.64 -8.25 -26.66
CA ARG A 710 -13.34 -9.26 -25.83
C ARG A 710 -14.75 -8.79 -25.43
N TYR A 711 -14.92 -7.49 -25.22
CA TYR A 711 -16.19 -6.86 -24.84
C TYR A 711 -16.56 -5.80 -25.88
N ASN A 712 -17.41 -6.17 -26.82
CA ASN A 712 -17.78 -5.32 -27.95
C ASN A 712 -18.89 -4.33 -27.57
N ASP A 713 -19.76 -4.72 -26.64
CA ASP A 713 -20.91 -3.92 -26.24
C ASP A 713 -20.58 -2.90 -25.13
N ILE A 714 -19.31 -2.84 -24.68
CA ILE A 714 -18.83 -1.84 -23.72
C ILE A 714 -18.28 -0.62 -24.48
N GLY A 715 -19.14 0.37 -24.75
CA GLY A 715 -18.68 1.64 -25.29
C GLY A 715 -19.62 2.38 -26.23
N SER A 716 -20.70 1.76 -26.71
CA SER A 716 -21.79 2.50 -27.37
C SER A 716 -22.68 3.13 -26.30
N LEU A 717 -22.58 4.46 -26.14
CA LEU A 717 -23.54 5.23 -25.35
C LEU A 717 -24.91 5.24 -26.01
#